data_AF-A0AAI9URN6-F1
#
_entry.id   AF-A0AAI9URN6-F1
#
_cell.length_a   1.000
_cell.length_b   1.000
_cell.length_c   1.000
_cell.angle_alpha   90.00
_cell.angle_beta   90.00
_cell.angle_gamma   90.00
#
_symmetry.space_group_name_H-M   'P 1'
#
loop_
_entity.id
_entity.type
_entity.pdbx_description
1 polymer ?
#
loop_
_entity_poly.entity_id
_entity_poly.type
_entity_poly.pdbx_seq_one_letter_code
_entity_poly.pdbx_strand_id
1 'polypeptide(L)'
;MTTKTKQRTRVPVRTLPSHIPAVPPLDGEENINAAKEAASFLDIFSSAIREGDWDETFLPKTWKTLSKTRRPLAFSSDKDKDMDMDAVWARLGPVFATLDVPFSFRTEAPASKCIGLAKLIPGPDNKGWQICVLATAVVELDEKPFGTLPRTSPSLIEPSQRGNPHAQGLPRLDGNAVLDAVVVGGSCTGIANAIQLDAAGANVAVFDAEPQAGGNWSTKRYENVTLHHPAFMIQLPRFPVPEGYPKYLKGTDLTRYFSSAVEELGLPFFGGVAVTKNTWSEEEKVWTVEVRDVKTGEEMTLKAKNLLLANGFLVGNDNPRVPKLKGRELFTGPVQHTSEYRNPADYKGKRVLIVGVGNSAHDVAGNLASDPDVKSVTILQRSPTVLLDFATVAPILMMRYQGDIPVDTADFLQESLPVGMMRDMARGAIGMAIAGAEDRSLALEGLGYVVERDTCLMTKVFEERGSSFYVDQPGTFDLVFGGRIQIARGDAVGFVEEGVVVRDRETGNERVVEADGVVLATGYEVVDLPARWKRSGFVDEETAGKLVNVSAFGVDEEGEVPGLTTFSGHSNLYFAGMAISQCRTSRTTIAGSIEIPRILNGLWQLAGGRDQDINVAAAADAMKPLYDMHPKIQLYGSLLTSFGRIQAGLDGFDMADHYGPAELVIGHHNHNDNYTLPPITAFTKWCPAETGDKSFKTAEAAVNLALTRMGQKQIALMQYHIWDYTDDTYLYNLSHLRTLQRRGKIAHIGLTNVDAAHLELLLHSGHEIATNQVSCSVIDRRLTRGRMAGVCERHGVGVLTYGTLLGGFLSEKWVGKPEPKDDGQGMNWSLRKYLRFIHAAGGWDAFQRALGAVADIAKKHGVSVAAVAVRWVLDIPVVKAVIIGGRLTSESGEYAEANLAAFGFSLDEEDRRKIEAAQEGLEDIPGDCGDEYRRPPFLTASGDLSHHHLPRKSELDEVEKAIARGERVEFRSGGKWEPVAGYSRAARFGSVIRVSGTTANPPPELQPGLAAVVGGVSARAQAVAALDIIEGSLKRLGGSMADVVRTRVMLRWEEDVLEVSEAHGWAFKCHGIRPANTTITAGLIGDEVLVEIEVEAEVGSGKSVLVIGEDRRAV
;
A
#
# COMPACT_ATOMS: atom_id res chain seq x y z
N MET A 1 -0.12 20.22 -11.27
CA MET A 1 -0.09 21.65 -10.84
C MET A 1 -0.08 22.53 -12.08
N THR A 2 -0.62 23.74 -12.05
CA THR A 2 -0.54 24.72 -13.16
C THR A 2 0.22 25.98 -12.71
N THR A 3 1.51 25.84 -12.45
CA THR A 3 2.43 27.00 -12.41
C THR A 3 2.55 27.57 -13.83
N LYS A 4 2.69 28.90 -13.94
CA LYS A 4 2.65 29.60 -15.24
C LYS A 4 3.67 29.00 -16.22
N THR A 5 3.17 28.51 -17.35
CA THR A 5 3.89 27.72 -18.35
C THR A 5 4.91 28.55 -19.13
N LYS A 6 6.09 28.78 -18.54
CA LYS A 6 7.31 29.06 -19.29
C LYS A 6 7.92 27.76 -19.80
N GLN A 7 8.42 27.77 -21.03
CA GLN A 7 9.21 26.69 -21.59
C GLN A 7 10.49 26.54 -20.75
N ARG A 8 10.76 25.34 -20.22
CA ARG A 8 11.93 25.04 -19.39
C ARG A 8 13.20 24.97 -20.26
N THR A 9 14.19 25.81 -19.97
CA THR A 9 15.47 25.87 -20.69
C THR A 9 16.47 24.90 -20.09
N ARG A 10 17.16 24.13 -20.93
CA ARG A 10 18.19 23.19 -20.46
C ARG A 10 19.51 23.87 -20.14
N VAL A 11 20.19 23.38 -19.11
CA VAL A 11 21.55 23.79 -18.71
C VAL A 11 22.45 22.56 -18.52
N PRO A 12 23.78 22.69 -18.67
CA PRO A 12 24.71 21.62 -18.31
C PRO A 12 24.60 21.24 -16.81
N VAL A 13 24.61 19.95 -16.52
CA VAL A 13 24.68 19.41 -15.15
C VAL A 13 25.93 19.92 -14.44
N ARG A 14 27.06 20.09 -15.14
CA ARG A 14 28.27 20.72 -14.57
C ARG A 14 28.11 22.19 -14.16
N THR A 15 27.09 22.90 -14.68
CA THR A 15 26.80 24.31 -14.32
C THR A 15 25.72 24.44 -13.25
N LEU A 16 25.02 23.36 -12.87
CA LEU A 16 24.16 23.39 -11.69
C LEU A 16 24.98 23.81 -10.47
N PRO A 17 24.45 24.67 -9.58
CA PRO A 17 25.19 25.08 -8.40
C PRO A 17 25.56 23.87 -7.54
N SER A 18 26.85 23.79 -7.17
CA SER A 18 27.27 22.87 -6.11
C SER A 18 26.74 23.42 -4.80
N HIS A 19 25.71 22.75 -4.28
CA HIS A 19 25.12 23.09 -2.98
C HIS A 19 25.54 22.11 -1.89
N ILE A 20 26.55 21.25 -2.11
CA ILE A 20 27.11 20.45 -1.01
C ILE A 20 27.74 21.43 0.01
N PRO A 21 27.16 21.56 1.20
CA PRO A 21 27.69 22.40 2.25
C PRO A 21 28.93 21.71 2.84
N ALA A 22 30.00 22.49 3.03
CA ALA A 22 31.17 22.01 3.74
C ALA A 22 30.85 21.88 5.23
N VAL A 23 30.47 20.68 5.66
CA VAL A 23 30.22 20.31 7.06
C VAL A 23 31.39 19.42 7.50
N PRO A 24 32.50 20.02 7.99
CA PRO A 24 33.60 19.24 8.57
C PRO A 24 33.12 18.46 9.79
N PRO A 25 33.94 17.54 10.34
CA PRO A 25 33.68 16.95 11.64
C PRO A 25 33.43 18.04 12.70
N LEU A 26 32.33 17.92 13.44
CA LEU A 26 31.98 18.85 14.52
C LEU A 26 32.51 18.31 15.85
N ASP A 27 32.96 19.19 16.75
CA ASP A 27 33.33 18.77 18.11
C ASP A 27 32.10 18.21 18.82
N GLY A 28 32.12 16.90 19.12
CA GLY A 28 30.99 16.21 19.72
C GLY A 28 29.87 15.83 18.75
N GLU A 29 30.14 15.74 17.44
CA GLU A 29 29.18 15.36 16.39
C GLU A 29 28.39 14.07 16.69
N GLU A 30 29.08 13.06 17.23
CA GLU A 30 28.49 11.79 17.66
C GLU A 30 27.44 11.93 18.78
N ASN A 31 27.30 13.11 19.37
CA ASN A 31 26.32 13.45 20.40
C ASN A 31 25.14 14.29 19.87
N ILE A 32 25.03 14.52 18.55
CA ILE A 32 23.89 15.22 17.93
C ILE A 32 22.63 14.36 18.09
N ASN A 33 21.67 14.83 18.89
CA ASN A 33 20.37 14.18 19.03
C ASN A 33 19.46 14.56 17.85
N ALA A 34 19.58 13.78 16.76
CA ALA A 34 18.86 14.02 15.52
C ALA A 34 17.34 14.18 15.69
N ALA A 35 16.69 13.36 16.52
CA ALA A 35 15.25 13.43 16.77
C ALA A 35 14.81 14.73 17.47
N LYS A 36 15.57 15.20 18.47
CA LYS A 36 15.30 16.47 19.16
C LYS A 36 15.39 17.66 18.21
N GLU A 37 16.45 17.68 17.41
CA GLU A 37 16.74 18.77 16.47
C GLU A 37 15.74 18.77 15.30
N ALA A 38 15.31 17.59 14.84
CA ALA A 38 14.24 17.39 13.87
C ALA A 38 12.88 17.93 14.35
N ALA A 39 12.48 17.61 15.58
CA ALA A 39 11.25 18.11 16.17
C ALA A 39 11.29 19.65 16.31
N SER A 40 12.40 20.20 16.82
CA SER A 40 12.59 21.64 16.93
C SER A 40 12.57 22.35 15.58
N PHE A 41 13.07 21.72 14.52
CA PHE A 41 12.96 22.22 13.16
C PHE A 41 11.50 22.22 12.68
N LEU A 42 10.77 21.11 12.86
CA LEU A 42 9.44 20.96 12.26
C LEU A 42 8.39 21.87 12.91
N ASP A 43 8.48 22.13 14.22
CA ASP A 43 7.63 23.11 14.90
C ASP A 43 7.77 24.50 14.24
N ILE A 44 9.01 24.97 14.05
CA ILE A 44 9.32 26.26 13.41
C ILE A 44 8.85 26.26 11.95
N PHE A 45 9.18 25.21 11.20
CA PHE A 45 8.84 25.07 9.78
C PHE A 45 7.33 25.04 9.55
N SER A 46 6.58 24.30 10.37
CA SER A 46 5.13 24.18 10.22
C SER A 46 4.37 25.46 10.64
N SER A 47 4.87 26.21 11.64
CA SER A 47 4.31 27.53 12.01
C SER A 47 4.50 28.54 10.88
N ALA A 48 5.73 28.68 10.38
CA ALA A 48 6.05 29.58 9.25
C ALA A 48 5.17 29.29 8.01
N ILE A 49 4.90 28.01 7.73
CA ILE A 49 4.02 27.58 6.63
C ILE A 49 2.58 28.09 6.79
N ARG A 50 2.05 28.08 8.01
CA ARG A 50 0.65 28.43 8.29
C ARG A 50 0.44 29.93 8.45
N GLU A 51 1.33 30.60 9.17
CA GLU A 51 1.19 32.01 9.54
C GLU A 51 1.54 32.95 8.39
N GLY A 52 2.32 32.46 7.42
CA GLY A 52 2.70 33.24 6.24
C GLY A 52 3.78 34.29 6.51
N ASP A 53 4.40 34.24 7.68
CA ASP A 53 5.51 35.08 8.09
C ASP A 53 6.79 34.54 7.45
N TRP A 54 7.19 35.18 6.35
CA TRP A 54 8.30 34.77 5.51
C TRP A 54 9.25 35.95 5.33
N ASP A 55 10.43 35.90 5.93
CA ASP A 55 11.56 36.67 5.43
C ASP A 55 11.85 36.23 3.97
N GLU A 56 12.27 37.15 3.11
CA GLU A 56 12.51 36.87 1.68
C GLU A 56 13.66 35.86 1.47
N THR A 57 14.40 35.56 2.55
CA THR A 57 15.53 34.64 2.64
C THR A 57 15.15 33.18 2.92
N PHE A 58 13.95 32.88 3.46
CA PHE A 58 13.73 31.61 4.18
C PHE A 58 13.21 30.43 3.34
N LEU A 59 12.30 30.64 2.37
CA LEU A 59 11.84 29.56 1.46
C LEU A 59 11.53 30.04 0.02
N PRO A 60 11.72 29.19 -1.01
CA PRO A 60 11.47 29.56 -2.41
C PRO A 60 10.02 29.96 -2.70
N LYS A 61 9.84 30.83 -3.71
CA LYS A 61 8.52 31.26 -4.25
C LYS A 61 7.59 30.09 -4.59
N THR A 62 8.15 28.93 -4.94
CA THR A 62 7.45 27.68 -5.21
C THR A 62 6.66 27.19 -4.00
N TRP A 63 7.27 27.14 -2.81
CA TRP A 63 6.62 26.66 -1.59
C TRP A 63 5.53 27.62 -1.10
N LYS A 64 5.75 28.94 -1.23
CA LYS A 64 4.73 29.98 -0.99
C LYS A 64 3.51 29.86 -1.92
N THR A 65 3.71 29.34 -3.14
CA THR A 65 2.65 29.11 -4.12
C THR A 65 1.91 27.80 -3.84
N LEU A 66 2.64 26.72 -3.52
CA LEU A 66 2.08 25.45 -3.07
C LEU A 66 1.20 25.67 -1.84
N SER A 67 1.72 26.40 -0.83
CA SER A 67 1.02 26.58 0.44
C SER A 67 -0.32 27.31 0.27
N LYS A 68 -0.39 28.32 -0.60
CA LYS A 68 -1.63 29.03 -0.91
C LYS A 68 -2.65 28.22 -1.70
N THR A 69 -2.20 27.28 -2.54
CA THR A 69 -3.07 26.54 -3.47
C THR A 69 -3.46 25.15 -2.99
N ARG A 70 -2.63 24.52 -2.17
CA ARG A 70 -2.83 23.18 -1.60
C ARG A 70 -3.16 23.19 -0.12
N ARG A 71 -2.86 24.30 0.59
CA ARG A 71 -3.10 24.50 2.02
C ARG A 71 -2.56 23.34 2.86
N PRO A 72 -1.22 23.18 2.93
CA PRO A 72 -0.61 22.10 3.65
C PRO A 72 -0.82 22.27 5.15
N LEU A 73 -1.30 21.20 5.80
CA LEU A 73 -1.62 21.16 7.22
C LEU A 73 -1.12 19.84 7.83
N ALA A 74 -1.27 19.70 9.15
CA ALA A 74 -0.94 18.47 9.88
C ALA A 74 0.48 17.93 9.60
N PHE A 75 1.49 18.81 9.58
CA PHE A 75 2.89 18.41 9.59
C PHE A 75 3.19 17.58 10.84
N SER A 76 3.81 16.41 10.68
CA SER A 76 4.36 15.62 11.80
C SER A 76 5.74 15.06 11.45
N SER A 77 6.62 14.97 12.45
CA SER A 77 7.93 14.32 12.37
C SER A 77 7.86 12.85 12.81
N ASP A 78 6.66 12.38 13.17
CA ASP A 78 6.41 10.96 13.38
C ASP A 78 6.69 10.18 12.09
N LYS A 79 7.32 9.01 12.25
CA LYS A 79 7.74 8.14 11.14
C LYS A 79 6.53 7.74 10.30
N ASP A 80 6.61 7.96 9.00
CA ASP A 80 5.49 7.75 8.09
C ASP A 80 5.62 6.43 7.34
N LYS A 81 4.46 5.81 7.14
CA LYS A 81 4.23 4.55 6.41
C LYS A 81 4.98 4.42 5.06
N ASP A 82 5.04 5.52 4.30
CA ASP A 82 5.62 5.61 2.96
C ASP A 82 7.04 6.22 3.00
N MET A 83 7.50 6.60 4.20
CA MET A 83 8.80 7.21 4.51
C MET A 83 9.34 6.59 5.80
N ASP A 84 9.63 5.30 5.75
CA ASP A 84 10.06 4.50 6.90
C ASP A 84 11.55 4.75 7.23
N MET A 85 11.86 5.98 7.61
CA MET A 85 13.16 6.45 8.04
C MET A 85 13.01 7.32 9.30
N ASP A 86 13.92 7.18 10.27
CA ASP A 86 14.00 8.06 11.44
C ASP A 86 14.87 9.29 11.16
N ALA A 87 14.72 10.34 11.98
CA ALA A 87 15.62 11.49 11.87
C ALA A 87 17.05 11.08 12.21
N VAL A 88 17.99 11.31 11.28
CA VAL A 88 19.37 10.80 11.39
C VAL A 88 20.41 11.85 11.01
N TRP A 89 21.47 11.93 11.80
CA TRP A 89 22.67 12.67 11.42
C TRP A 89 23.54 11.81 10.49
N ALA A 90 23.38 12.02 9.19
CA ALA A 90 24.01 11.23 8.14
C ALA A 90 25.30 11.90 7.64
N ARG A 91 26.47 11.38 8.05
CA ARG A 91 27.76 11.75 7.44
C ARG A 91 27.98 10.99 6.14
N LEU A 92 27.80 11.70 5.02
CA LEU A 92 27.87 11.19 3.65
C LEU A 92 29.26 11.34 3.02
N GLY A 93 30.20 11.97 3.73
CA GLY A 93 31.61 12.04 3.36
C GLY A 93 32.47 12.81 4.38
N PRO A 94 33.78 12.93 4.16
CA PRO A 94 34.70 13.60 5.11
C PRO A 94 34.35 15.06 5.43
N VAL A 95 33.65 15.74 4.52
CA VAL A 95 33.27 17.17 4.62
C VAL A 95 31.79 17.42 4.33
N PHE A 96 30.95 16.40 4.38
CA PHE A 96 29.51 16.52 4.17
C PHE A 96 28.72 15.64 5.14
N ALA A 97 27.86 16.27 5.92
CA ALA A 97 26.90 15.63 6.80
C ALA A 97 25.61 16.45 6.84
N THR A 98 24.48 15.77 6.97
CA THR A 98 23.15 16.40 7.10
C THR A 98 22.37 15.77 8.25
N LEU A 99 21.57 16.59 8.92
CA LEU A 99 20.46 16.11 9.73
C LEU A 99 19.28 15.85 8.79
N ASP A 100 19.03 14.59 8.49
CA ASP A 100 17.89 14.16 7.69
C ASP A 100 16.65 14.13 8.57
N VAL A 101 15.62 14.88 8.21
CA VAL A 101 14.36 15.04 8.95
C VAL A 101 13.18 14.62 8.08
N PRO A 102 12.74 13.35 8.18
CA PRO A 102 11.51 12.91 7.54
C PRO A 102 10.29 13.55 8.21
N PHE A 103 9.24 13.79 7.45
CA PHE A 103 7.98 14.31 7.94
C PHE A 103 6.80 13.90 7.05
N SER A 104 5.60 13.85 7.62
CA SER A 104 4.33 13.71 6.90
C SER A 104 3.56 15.03 6.90
N PHE A 105 2.61 15.22 5.98
CA PHE A 105 1.63 16.31 6.01
C PHE A 105 0.40 15.99 5.14
N ARG A 106 -0.64 16.84 5.18
CA ARG A 106 -1.83 16.75 4.31
C ARG A 106 -2.03 18.00 3.47
N THR A 107 -2.79 17.89 2.39
CA THR A 107 -3.32 19.03 1.62
C THR A 107 -4.85 19.02 1.58
N GLU A 108 -5.49 20.19 1.46
CA GLU A 108 -6.96 20.32 1.37
C GLU A 108 -7.49 20.23 -0.07
N ALA A 109 -6.68 20.61 -1.07
CA ALA A 109 -7.16 20.85 -2.43
C ALA A 109 -6.23 20.24 -3.51
N PRO A 110 -6.42 18.97 -3.91
CA PRO A 110 -7.37 18.00 -3.35
C PRO A 110 -6.95 17.49 -1.97
N ALA A 111 -7.90 16.87 -1.27
CA ALA A 111 -7.65 16.12 -0.04
C ALA A 111 -6.65 14.98 -0.33
N SER A 112 -5.45 15.07 0.23
CA SER A 112 -4.35 14.13 -0.06
C SER A 112 -3.43 13.94 1.14
N LYS A 113 -2.89 12.72 1.27
CA LYS A 113 -1.76 12.40 2.13
C LYS A 113 -0.44 12.70 1.41
N CYS A 114 0.50 13.30 2.13
CA CYS A 114 1.82 13.64 1.63
C CYS A 114 2.92 13.21 2.61
N ILE A 115 4.09 12.92 2.06
CA ILE A 115 5.34 12.70 2.80
C ILE A 115 6.39 13.72 2.37
N GLY A 116 7.43 13.87 3.17
CA GLY A 116 8.56 14.75 2.87
C GLY A 116 9.80 14.47 3.69
N LEU A 117 10.90 15.10 3.27
CA LEU A 117 12.22 15.03 3.88
C LEU A 117 12.88 16.39 3.78
N ALA A 118 13.27 16.95 4.93
CA ALA A 118 14.15 18.10 5.01
C ALA A 118 15.55 17.64 5.40
N LYS A 119 16.57 17.96 4.60
CA LYS A 119 17.98 17.75 4.99
C LYS A 119 18.51 19.07 5.51
N LEU A 120 18.97 19.09 6.75
CA LEU A 120 19.42 20.28 7.45
C LEU A 120 20.93 20.27 7.66
N ILE A 121 21.51 21.45 7.76
CA ILE A 121 22.92 21.68 8.12
C ILE A 121 23.04 22.74 9.21
N PRO A 122 24.18 22.80 9.93
CA PRO A 122 24.44 23.89 10.86
C PRO A 122 24.36 25.25 10.16
N GLY A 123 23.66 26.20 10.78
CA GLY A 123 23.61 27.58 10.33
C GLY A 123 24.94 28.33 10.57
N PRO A 124 25.06 29.57 10.06
CA PRO A 124 26.22 30.43 10.30
C PRO A 124 26.58 30.54 11.79
N ASP A 125 27.88 30.61 12.10
CA ASP A 125 28.43 30.58 13.46
C ASP A 125 28.00 29.37 14.31
N ASN A 126 27.63 28.24 13.69
CA ASN A 126 27.03 27.05 14.32
C ASN A 126 25.75 27.36 15.13
N LYS A 127 24.95 28.34 14.69
CA LYS A 127 23.69 28.71 15.35
C LYS A 127 22.48 28.27 14.51
N GLY A 128 21.73 27.31 15.06
CA GLY A 128 20.50 26.80 14.46
C GLY A 128 20.72 25.97 13.19
N TRP A 129 19.63 25.73 12.46
CA TRP A 129 19.58 24.85 11.30
C TRP A 129 19.21 25.61 10.04
N GLN A 130 19.85 25.24 8.92
CA GLN A 130 19.50 25.69 7.58
C GLN A 130 19.05 24.49 6.75
N ILE A 131 17.91 24.61 6.05
CA ILE A 131 17.45 23.60 5.09
C ILE A 131 18.37 23.64 3.85
N CYS A 132 19.04 22.54 3.54
CA CYS A 132 19.81 22.39 2.31
C CYS A 132 19.06 21.60 1.21
N VAL A 133 18.12 20.73 1.60
CA VAL A 133 17.20 20.02 0.69
C VAL A 133 15.82 19.94 1.34
N LEU A 134 14.77 20.10 0.54
CA LEU A 134 13.39 19.83 0.94
C LEU A 134 12.69 19.07 -0.20
N ALA A 135 12.34 17.81 0.04
CA ALA A 135 11.60 16.96 -0.90
C ALA A 135 10.22 16.63 -0.32
N THR A 136 9.20 16.51 -1.19
CA THR A 136 7.84 16.09 -0.79
C THR A 136 7.12 15.34 -1.90
N ALA A 137 6.35 14.30 -1.57
CA ALA A 137 5.49 13.57 -2.50
C ALA A 137 4.05 13.48 -2.00
N VAL A 138 3.10 13.35 -2.94
CA VAL A 138 1.72 12.92 -2.66
C VAL A 138 1.69 11.40 -2.78
N VAL A 139 1.13 10.71 -1.79
CA VAL A 139 1.13 9.24 -1.69
C VAL A 139 -0.27 8.63 -1.82
N GLU A 140 -1.32 9.36 -1.43
CA GLU A 140 -2.71 8.90 -1.54
C GLU A 140 -3.65 10.11 -1.77
N LEU A 141 -4.71 9.91 -2.55
CA LEU A 141 -5.82 10.86 -2.73
C LEU A 141 -7.01 10.37 -1.90
N ASP A 142 -7.47 11.18 -0.94
CA ASP A 142 -8.48 10.75 0.03
C ASP A 142 -9.83 10.38 -0.65
N GLU A 143 -10.15 10.99 -1.80
CA GLU A 143 -11.39 10.75 -2.58
C GLU A 143 -11.31 9.57 -3.57
N LYS A 144 -10.11 9.09 -3.91
CA LYS A 144 -9.89 8.01 -4.91
C LYS A 144 -8.71 7.11 -4.50
N PRO A 145 -8.89 6.27 -3.47
CA PRO A 145 -7.87 5.32 -3.05
C PRO A 145 -7.64 4.24 -4.12
N PHE A 146 -6.42 3.70 -4.17
CA PHE A 146 -6.02 2.67 -5.13
C PHE A 146 -6.55 1.28 -4.73
N GLY A 147 -7.47 0.73 -5.53
CA GLY A 147 -8.03 -0.62 -5.38
C GLY A 147 -7.11 -1.76 -5.79
N THR A 148 -7.66 -2.97 -5.77
CA THR A 148 -6.99 -4.22 -6.14
C THR A 148 -7.01 -4.48 -7.66
N LEU A 149 -6.03 -5.24 -8.13
CA LEU A 149 -5.97 -5.78 -9.50
C LEU A 149 -5.90 -7.32 -9.46
N PRO A 150 -6.48 -8.05 -10.43
CA PRO A 150 -7.30 -7.59 -11.55
C PRO A 150 -8.52 -6.76 -11.12
N ARG A 151 -8.81 -5.73 -11.91
CA ARG A 151 -9.87 -4.78 -11.60
C ARG A 151 -11.25 -5.44 -11.63
N THR A 152 -11.97 -5.33 -10.52
CA THR A 152 -13.36 -5.80 -10.38
C THR A 152 -14.40 -4.71 -10.63
N SER A 153 -14.03 -3.43 -10.52
CA SER A 153 -14.92 -2.30 -10.79
C SER A 153 -15.18 -2.14 -12.30
N PRO A 154 -16.37 -1.66 -12.73
CA PRO A 154 -16.72 -1.54 -14.14
C PRO A 154 -15.65 -0.82 -14.96
N SER A 155 -15.31 -1.38 -16.12
CA SER A 155 -14.37 -0.81 -17.09
C SER A 155 -15.03 -0.70 -18.46
N LEU A 156 -14.65 0.33 -19.22
CA LEU A 156 -15.06 0.48 -20.62
C LEU A 156 -14.43 -0.58 -21.54
N ILE A 157 -13.27 -1.12 -21.17
CA ILE A 157 -12.63 -2.22 -21.91
C ILE A 157 -13.28 -3.54 -21.51
N GLU A 158 -13.79 -4.30 -22.49
CA GLU A 158 -14.41 -5.60 -22.26
C GLU A 158 -13.51 -6.54 -21.44
N PRO A 159 -14.03 -7.27 -20.42
CA PRO A 159 -13.23 -8.23 -19.65
C PRO A 159 -12.49 -9.27 -20.49
N SER A 160 -13.03 -9.64 -21.65
CA SER A 160 -12.42 -10.60 -22.59
C SER A 160 -11.20 -10.05 -23.34
N GLN A 161 -10.92 -8.74 -23.26
CA GLN A 161 -9.75 -8.08 -23.86
C GLN A 161 -8.76 -7.58 -22.80
N ARG A 162 -8.86 -8.08 -21.57
CA ARG A 162 -7.99 -7.73 -20.44
C ARG A 162 -7.14 -8.93 -20.06
N GLY A 163 -5.94 -8.68 -19.54
CA GLY A 163 -5.02 -9.74 -19.12
C GLY A 163 -4.36 -10.53 -20.26
N ASN A 164 -4.49 -10.08 -21.50
CA ASN A 164 -3.77 -10.69 -22.62
C ASN A 164 -2.47 -9.90 -22.89
N PRO A 165 -1.27 -10.49 -22.69
CA PRO A 165 -0.01 -9.81 -22.93
C PRO A 165 0.40 -9.85 -24.40
N HIS A 166 -0.38 -10.47 -25.27
CA HIS A 166 -0.11 -10.65 -26.69
C HIS A 166 -1.03 -9.82 -27.59
N ALA A 167 -0.73 -9.80 -28.89
CA ALA A 167 -1.55 -9.12 -29.87
C ALA A 167 -2.96 -9.72 -29.97
N GLN A 168 -3.98 -8.87 -29.82
CA GLN A 168 -5.38 -9.27 -29.71
C GLN A 168 -6.36 -8.46 -30.58
N GLY A 169 -5.84 -7.67 -31.52
CA GLY A 169 -6.63 -6.77 -32.37
C GLY A 169 -7.02 -5.48 -31.67
N LEU A 170 -7.92 -4.73 -32.31
CA LEU A 170 -8.41 -3.44 -31.82
C LEU A 170 -9.35 -3.59 -30.60
N PRO A 171 -9.41 -2.58 -29.71
CA PRO A 171 -10.31 -2.60 -28.56
C PRO A 171 -11.78 -2.51 -29.01
N ARG A 172 -12.65 -3.31 -28.41
CA ARG A 172 -14.10 -3.20 -28.56
C ARG A 172 -14.62 -2.22 -27.53
N LEU A 173 -15.08 -1.06 -28.02
CA LEU A 173 -15.55 0.08 -27.26
C LEU A 173 -16.82 0.63 -27.91
N ASP A 174 -17.72 1.18 -27.10
CA ASP A 174 -18.83 2.02 -27.60
C ASP A 174 -18.24 3.23 -28.34
N GLY A 175 -18.80 3.58 -29.50
CA GLY A 175 -18.33 4.72 -30.32
C GLY A 175 -18.41 6.09 -29.62
N ASN A 176 -19.16 6.20 -28.52
CA ASN A 176 -19.21 7.39 -27.67
C ASN A 176 -18.31 7.32 -26.42
N ALA A 177 -17.61 6.20 -26.19
CA ALA A 177 -16.77 6.01 -25.01
C ALA A 177 -15.59 7.00 -24.97
N VAL A 178 -15.35 7.59 -23.79
CA VAL A 178 -14.19 8.45 -23.51
C VAL A 178 -13.37 7.81 -22.41
N LEU A 179 -12.18 7.34 -22.74
CA LEU A 179 -11.21 6.80 -21.78
C LEU A 179 -10.68 7.93 -20.88
N ASP A 180 -10.32 7.60 -19.64
CA ASP A 180 -9.64 8.53 -18.75
C ASP A 180 -8.17 8.74 -19.16
N ALA A 181 -7.54 7.71 -19.72
CA ALA A 181 -6.18 7.79 -20.28
C ALA A 181 -5.96 6.79 -21.44
N VAL A 182 -5.14 7.18 -22.41
CA VAL A 182 -4.48 6.25 -23.34
C VAL A 182 -2.98 6.27 -23.08
N VAL A 183 -2.38 5.08 -22.95
CA VAL A 183 -0.95 4.88 -22.73
C VAL A 183 -0.33 4.29 -24.00
N VAL A 184 0.75 4.89 -24.49
CA VAL A 184 1.42 4.49 -25.74
C VAL A 184 2.80 3.93 -25.43
N GLY A 185 2.95 2.61 -25.57
CA GLY A 185 4.09 1.82 -25.12
C GLY A 185 3.70 0.94 -23.92
N GLY A 186 3.85 -0.38 -24.07
CA GLY A 186 3.52 -1.41 -23.07
C GLY A 186 4.76 -2.12 -22.53
N SER A 187 5.82 -1.35 -22.30
CA SER A 187 7.03 -1.78 -21.57
C SER A 187 7.00 -1.19 -20.15
N CYS A 188 8.13 -1.26 -19.44
CA CYS A 188 8.32 -0.80 -18.04
C CYS A 188 7.37 0.31 -17.54
N THR A 189 7.55 1.54 -18.01
CA THR A 189 6.77 2.71 -17.54
C THR A 189 5.31 2.67 -17.96
N GLY A 190 5.01 2.09 -19.12
CA GLY A 190 3.63 1.94 -19.60
C GLY A 190 2.81 1.01 -18.71
N ILE A 191 3.38 -0.16 -18.40
CA ILE A 191 2.75 -1.14 -17.49
C ILE A 191 2.67 -0.58 -16.06
N ALA A 192 3.72 0.07 -15.55
CA ALA A 192 3.68 0.70 -14.22
C ALA A 192 2.57 1.76 -14.09
N ASN A 193 2.39 2.60 -15.11
CA ASN A 193 1.30 3.59 -15.11
C ASN A 193 -0.07 2.92 -15.28
N ALA A 194 -0.19 1.87 -16.11
CA ALA A 194 -1.44 1.13 -16.27
C ALA A 194 -1.91 0.53 -14.94
N ILE A 195 -0.99 -0.05 -14.16
CA ILE A 195 -1.26 -0.58 -12.82
C ILE A 195 -1.85 0.50 -11.90
N GLN A 196 -1.16 1.64 -11.74
CA GLN A 196 -1.62 2.67 -10.81
C GLN A 196 -2.92 3.36 -11.28
N LEU A 197 -3.08 3.60 -12.59
CA LEU A 197 -4.29 4.19 -13.17
C LEU A 197 -5.50 3.27 -13.05
N ASP A 198 -5.35 1.99 -13.37
CA ASP A 198 -6.45 1.02 -13.32
C ASP A 198 -6.81 0.64 -11.87
N ALA A 199 -5.83 0.58 -10.97
CA ALA A 199 -6.06 0.48 -9.53
C ALA A 199 -6.82 1.70 -8.99
N ALA A 200 -6.54 2.91 -9.46
CA ALA A 200 -7.33 4.12 -9.16
C ALA A 200 -8.71 4.17 -9.87
N GLY A 201 -9.11 3.09 -10.57
CA GLY A 201 -10.39 2.98 -11.27
C GLY A 201 -10.49 3.79 -12.57
N ALA A 202 -9.40 4.35 -13.08
CA ALA A 202 -9.41 5.11 -14.34
C ALA A 202 -9.61 4.16 -15.53
N ASN A 203 -10.45 4.52 -16.50
CA ASN A 203 -10.59 3.75 -17.73
C ASN A 203 -9.37 4.00 -18.64
N VAL A 204 -8.43 3.06 -18.60
CA VAL A 204 -7.16 3.13 -19.34
C VAL A 204 -7.10 2.07 -20.42
N ALA A 205 -6.40 2.36 -21.52
CA ALA A 205 -5.97 1.37 -22.50
C ALA A 205 -4.48 1.59 -22.84
N VAL A 206 -3.72 0.50 -22.95
CA VAL A 206 -2.28 0.53 -23.27
C VAL A 206 -2.08 -0.05 -24.67
N PHE A 207 -1.48 0.70 -25.58
CA PHE A 207 -1.19 0.26 -26.95
C PHE A 207 0.30 0.15 -27.18
N ASP A 208 0.78 -0.96 -27.77
CA ASP A 208 2.15 -1.08 -28.26
C ASP A 208 2.15 -1.72 -29.65
N ALA A 209 3.04 -1.26 -30.53
CA ALA A 209 3.26 -1.85 -31.84
C ALA A 209 3.98 -3.21 -31.74
N GLU A 210 4.69 -3.48 -30.62
CA GLU A 210 5.17 -4.84 -30.34
C GLU A 210 4.00 -5.78 -30.02
N PRO A 211 4.01 -7.02 -30.55
CA PRO A 211 2.93 -7.98 -30.34
C PRO A 211 2.94 -8.61 -28.94
N GLN A 212 3.83 -8.18 -28.03
CA GLN A 212 3.93 -8.68 -26.66
C GLN A 212 4.29 -7.55 -25.68
N ALA A 213 3.69 -7.56 -24.49
CA ALA A 213 4.05 -6.67 -23.38
C ALA A 213 5.54 -6.82 -23.01
N GLY A 214 6.26 -5.70 -22.97
CA GLY A 214 7.72 -5.73 -22.80
C GLY A 214 8.51 -6.38 -23.94
N GLY A 215 7.88 -6.71 -25.07
CA GLY A 215 8.49 -7.44 -26.19
C GLY A 215 9.73 -6.75 -26.77
N ASN A 216 9.79 -5.43 -26.68
CA ASN A 216 10.93 -4.60 -27.09
C ASN A 216 12.26 -5.02 -26.43
N TRP A 217 12.24 -5.61 -25.24
CA TRP A 217 13.45 -6.12 -24.58
C TRP A 217 14.00 -7.41 -25.18
N SER A 218 13.15 -8.20 -25.84
CA SER A 218 13.53 -9.42 -26.57
C SER A 218 13.74 -9.20 -28.07
N THR A 219 13.00 -8.28 -28.70
CA THR A 219 12.99 -8.09 -30.16
C THR A 219 13.90 -6.95 -30.65
N LYS A 220 14.08 -5.90 -29.84
CA LYS A 220 14.82 -4.66 -30.20
C LYS A 220 16.18 -4.53 -29.51
N ARG A 221 16.64 -5.57 -28.82
CA ARG A 221 17.95 -5.65 -28.15
C ARG A 221 18.71 -6.90 -28.60
N TYR A 222 20.01 -6.91 -28.33
CA TYR A 222 20.86 -8.10 -28.47
C TYR A 222 20.54 -9.13 -27.39
N GLU A 223 20.69 -10.41 -27.74
CA GLU A 223 20.14 -11.54 -26.97
C GLU A 223 20.71 -11.65 -25.55
N ASN A 224 21.94 -11.17 -25.32
CA ASN A 224 22.63 -11.24 -24.03
C ASN A 224 22.47 -9.99 -23.15
N VAL A 225 21.60 -9.02 -23.50
CA VAL A 225 21.40 -7.80 -22.68
C VAL A 225 20.96 -8.18 -21.25
N THR A 226 21.66 -7.66 -20.26
CA THR A 226 21.46 -7.93 -18.82
C THR A 226 21.50 -6.61 -18.06
N LEU A 227 20.68 -6.45 -17.01
CA LEU A 227 20.66 -5.24 -16.20
C LEU A 227 21.69 -5.25 -15.07
N HIS A 228 22.35 -4.11 -14.84
CA HIS A 228 23.21 -3.85 -13.69
C HIS A 228 22.45 -3.80 -12.35
N HIS A 229 21.14 -3.60 -12.39
CA HIS A 229 20.28 -3.52 -11.21
C HIS A 229 19.71 -4.90 -10.84
N PRO A 230 19.67 -5.26 -9.54
CA PRO A 230 19.13 -6.53 -9.09
C PRO A 230 17.60 -6.55 -9.18
N ALA A 231 17.00 -7.75 -9.25
CA ALA A 231 15.57 -7.96 -9.43
C ALA A 231 14.70 -7.17 -8.42
N PHE A 232 15.12 -7.08 -7.14
CA PHE A 232 14.38 -6.30 -6.14
C PHE A 232 14.37 -4.78 -6.42
N MET A 233 15.31 -4.23 -7.21
CA MET A 233 15.25 -2.85 -7.70
C MET A 233 14.40 -2.71 -8.96
N ILE A 234 14.00 -3.81 -9.60
CA ILE A 234 13.37 -3.86 -10.92
C ILE A 234 11.93 -4.42 -10.84
N GLN A 235 11.28 -4.17 -9.70
CA GLN A 235 9.87 -4.52 -9.45
C GLN A 235 8.91 -3.44 -9.99
N LEU A 236 7.67 -3.81 -10.26
CA LEU A 236 6.59 -2.92 -10.70
C LEU A 236 5.76 -2.49 -9.47
N PRO A 237 4.96 -1.42 -9.56
CA PRO A 237 4.01 -1.11 -8.49
C PRO A 237 3.10 -2.31 -8.25
N ARG A 238 2.85 -2.64 -6.98
CA ARG A 238 1.91 -3.72 -6.57
C ARG A 238 2.24 -5.11 -7.14
N PHE A 239 3.42 -5.29 -7.73
CA PHE A 239 3.82 -6.53 -8.40
C PHE A 239 5.34 -6.72 -8.26
N PRO A 240 5.78 -7.41 -7.19
CA PRO A 240 7.17 -7.83 -7.04
C PRO A 240 7.66 -8.69 -8.21
N VAL A 241 8.98 -8.77 -8.41
CA VAL A 241 9.55 -9.77 -9.33
C VAL A 241 9.35 -11.16 -8.71
N PRO A 242 8.64 -12.11 -9.36
CA PRO A 242 8.35 -13.41 -8.77
C PRO A 242 9.59 -14.27 -8.50
N GLU A 243 9.41 -15.35 -7.75
CA GLU A 243 10.46 -16.36 -7.56
C GLU A 243 10.82 -17.05 -8.90
N GLY A 244 12.05 -17.56 -9.03
CA GLY A 244 12.54 -18.19 -10.26
C GLY A 244 13.03 -17.22 -11.35
N TYR A 245 13.08 -15.91 -11.05
CA TYR A 245 13.83 -14.93 -11.83
C TYR A 245 15.29 -14.84 -11.35
N PRO A 246 16.27 -14.60 -12.24
CA PRO A 246 17.66 -14.43 -11.84
C PRO A 246 17.86 -13.13 -11.05
N LYS A 247 18.91 -13.08 -10.21
CA LYS A 247 19.25 -11.86 -9.43
C LYS A 247 19.41 -10.62 -10.34
N TYR A 248 19.90 -10.79 -11.56
CA TYR A 248 20.02 -9.73 -12.56
C TYR A 248 19.25 -10.16 -13.82
N LEU A 249 18.26 -9.37 -14.21
CA LEU A 249 17.32 -9.73 -15.29
C LEU A 249 17.95 -9.51 -16.67
N LYS A 250 17.72 -10.47 -17.58
CA LYS A 250 18.01 -10.33 -19.00
C LYS A 250 16.85 -9.67 -19.75
N GLY A 251 17.07 -9.28 -21.01
CA GLY A 251 16.01 -8.75 -21.87
C GLY A 251 14.79 -9.67 -22.01
N THR A 252 15.03 -10.98 -22.11
CA THR A 252 13.97 -12.01 -22.15
C THR A 252 13.24 -12.15 -20.81
N ASP A 253 13.96 -12.04 -19.68
CA ASP A 253 13.34 -12.04 -18.35
C ASP A 253 12.43 -10.81 -18.18
N LEU A 254 12.83 -9.64 -18.67
CA LEU A 254 11.99 -8.43 -18.63
C LEU A 254 10.71 -8.59 -19.47
N THR A 255 10.80 -9.15 -20.68
CA THR A 255 9.60 -9.46 -21.49
C THR A 255 8.68 -10.45 -20.77
N ARG A 256 9.23 -11.51 -20.18
CA ARG A 256 8.46 -12.49 -19.37
C ARG A 256 7.77 -11.82 -18.19
N TYR A 257 8.50 -10.97 -17.46
CA TYR A 257 8.04 -10.27 -16.28
C TYR A 257 6.92 -9.27 -16.57
N PHE A 258 7.07 -8.43 -17.60
CA PHE A 258 6.01 -7.49 -18.00
C PHE A 258 4.79 -8.20 -18.61
N SER A 259 4.97 -9.35 -19.26
CA SER A 259 3.85 -10.20 -19.69
C SER A 259 3.09 -10.77 -18.50
N SER A 260 3.80 -11.31 -17.51
CA SER A 260 3.22 -11.84 -16.26
C SER A 260 2.41 -10.76 -15.53
N ALA A 261 2.95 -9.55 -15.43
CA ALA A 261 2.25 -8.41 -14.83
C ALA A 261 0.97 -8.01 -15.58
N VAL A 262 0.94 -8.14 -16.91
CA VAL A 262 -0.29 -7.90 -17.68
C VAL A 262 -1.33 -8.99 -17.42
N GLU A 263 -0.91 -10.26 -17.46
CA GLU A 263 -1.76 -11.44 -17.21
C GLU A 263 -2.35 -11.41 -15.80
N GLU A 264 -1.50 -11.43 -14.77
CA GLU A 264 -1.88 -11.60 -13.37
C GLU A 264 -2.66 -10.41 -12.81
N LEU A 265 -2.44 -9.19 -13.32
CA LEU A 265 -3.16 -7.98 -12.91
C LEU A 265 -4.30 -7.60 -13.86
N GLY A 266 -4.60 -8.44 -14.87
CA GLY A 266 -5.73 -8.24 -15.79
C GLY A 266 -5.70 -6.88 -16.51
N LEU A 267 -4.53 -6.44 -16.95
CA LEU A 267 -4.34 -5.10 -17.51
C LEU A 267 -4.94 -4.96 -18.92
N PRO A 268 -5.43 -3.76 -19.31
CA PRO A 268 -6.03 -3.52 -20.62
C PRO A 268 -4.94 -3.21 -21.68
N PHE A 269 -4.13 -4.22 -22.00
CA PHE A 269 -3.01 -4.12 -22.95
C PHE A 269 -3.37 -4.64 -24.35
N PHE A 270 -3.03 -3.86 -25.37
CA PHE A 270 -3.28 -4.13 -26.78
C PHE A 270 -1.94 -4.13 -27.54
N GLY A 271 -1.30 -5.29 -27.57
CA GLY A 271 -0.10 -5.52 -28.36
C GLY A 271 -0.39 -5.60 -29.87
N GLY A 272 0.61 -5.29 -30.69
CA GLY A 272 0.47 -5.25 -32.14
C GLY A 272 -0.43 -4.13 -32.66
N VAL A 273 -0.74 -3.12 -31.84
CA VAL A 273 -1.60 -1.98 -32.18
C VAL A 273 -0.79 -0.69 -32.03
N ALA A 274 -0.54 -0.02 -33.14
CA ALA A 274 0.18 1.25 -33.17
C ALA A 274 -0.79 2.42 -33.04
N VAL A 275 -0.55 3.34 -32.12
CA VAL A 275 -1.13 4.69 -32.21
C VAL A 275 -0.48 5.40 -33.39
N THR A 276 -1.27 5.90 -34.33
CA THR A 276 -0.81 6.51 -35.58
C THR A 276 -0.92 8.02 -35.58
N LYS A 277 -1.97 8.58 -34.96
CA LYS A 277 -2.25 10.02 -34.93
C LYS A 277 -3.08 10.42 -33.71
N ASN A 278 -2.81 11.62 -33.21
CA ASN A 278 -3.45 12.21 -32.03
C ASN A 278 -3.83 13.65 -32.36
N THR A 279 -5.01 14.08 -31.96
CA THR A 279 -5.49 15.46 -32.17
C THR A 279 -6.28 15.93 -30.96
N TRP A 280 -5.94 17.11 -30.44
CA TRP A 280 -6.62 17.69 -29.28
C TRP A 280 -7.88 18.47 -29.69
N SER A 281 -8.97 18.33 -28.92
CA SER A 281 -10.13 19.23 -29.00
C SER A 281 -10.11 20.19 -27.82
N GLU A 282 -9.92 21.48 -28.09
CA GLU A 282 -10.02 22.54 -27.07
C GLU A 282 -11.46 22.79 -26.60
N GLU A 283 -12.47 22.41 -27.39
CA GLU A 283 -13.89 22.53 -27.00
C GLU A 283 -14.29 21.42 -26.02
N GLU A 284 -14.01 20.16 -26.40
CA GLU A 284 -14.42 18.96 -25.64
C GLU A 284 -13.43 18.58 -24.52
N LYS A 285 -12.21 19.16 -24.51
CA LYS A 285 -11.10 18.80 -23.62
C LYS A 285 -10.74 17.31 -23.64
N VAL A 286 -10.76 16.72 -24.83
CA VAL A 286 -10.35 15.31 -25.08
C VAL A 286 -9.44 15.20 -26.30
N TRP A 287 -8.59 14.19 -26.27
CA TRP A 287 -7.86 13.67 -27.41
C TRP A 287 -8.79 12.82 -28.29
N THR A 288 -8.64 12.98 -29.59
CA THR A 288 -9.01 12.00 -30.60
C THR A 288 -7.73 11.21 -30.94
N VAL A 289 -7.74 9.90 -30.75
CA VAL A 289 -6.59 9.00 -30.90
C VAL A 289 -6.90 7.98 -31.98
N GLU A 290 -6.13 7.98 -33.05
CA GLU A 290 -6.19 6.98 -34.13
C GLU A 290 -5.22 5.83 -33.81
N VAL A 291 -5.74 4.61 -33.80
CA VAL A 291 -5.00 3.36 -33.60
C VAL A 291 -5.13 2.48 -34.84
N ARG A 292 -4.08 1.72 -35.15
CA ARG A 292 -4.03 0.77 -36.25
C ARG A 292 -3.47 -0.58 -35.80
N ASP A 293 -4.15 -1.66 -36.12
CA ASP A 293 -3.58 -3.01 -36.00
C ASP A 293 -2.45 -3.19 -37.03
N VAL A 294 -1.26 -3.50 -36.56
CA VAL A 294 -0.02 -3.56 -37.37
C VAL A 294 -0.05 -4.72 -38.37
N LYS A 295 -0.84 -5.76 -38.11
CA LYS A 295 -0.92 -6.99 -38.92
C LYS A 295 -2.03 -6.92 -39.97
N THR A 296 -3.21 -6.41 -39.63
CA THR A 296 -4.36 -6.32 -40.54
C THR A 296 -4.41 -4.99 -41.30
N GLY A 297 -3.85 -3.93 -40.73
CA GLY A 297 -3.99 -2.56 -41.22
C GLY A 297 -5.35 -1.92 -40.90
N GLU A 298 -6.19 -2.57 -40.11
CA GLU A 298 -7.47 -2.02 -39.64
C GLU A 298 -7.25 -0.83 -38.72
N GLU A 299 -8.07 0.22 -38.86
CA GLU A 299 -7.96 1.48 -38.11
C GLU A 299 -9.21 1.76 -37.28
N MET A 300 -9.01 2.33 -36.09
CA MET A 300 -10.09 2.77 -35.20
C MET A 300 -9.73 4.11 -34.57
N THR A 301 -10.76 4.93 -34.33
CA THR A 301 -10.64 6.21 -33.64
C THR A 301 -11.25 6.12 -32.25
N LEU A 302 -10.49 6.55 -31.24
CA LEU A 302 -10.84 6.54 -29.83
C LEU A 302 -10.87 7.95 -29.25
N LYS A 303 -11.58 8.16 -28.14
CA LYS A 303 -11.52 9.40 -27.36
C LYS A 303 -10.89 9.17 -25.98
N ALA A 304 -10.05 10.09 -25.52
CA ALA A 304 -9.41 10.00 -24.21
C ALA A 304 -9.18 11.38 -23.56
N LYS A 305 -9.36 11.50 -22.24
CA LYS A 305 -9.07 12.75 -21.52
C LYS A 305 -7.58 13.07 -21.44
N ASN A 306 -6.73 12.04 -21.41
CA ASN A 306 -5.29 12.16 -21.23
C ASN A 306 -4.53 11.22 -22.17
N LEU A 307 -3.35 11.65 -22.63
CA LEU A 307 -2.44 10.85 -23.46
C LEU A 307 -1.08 10.72 -22.75
N LEU A 308 -0.64 9.50 -22.50
CA LEU A 308 0.66 9.19 -21.89
C LEU A 308 1.57 8.52 -22.91
N LEU A 309 2.69 9.16 -23.25
CA LEU A 309 3.67 8.64 -24.19
C LEU A 309 4.82 7.96 -23.44
N ALA A 310 4.79 6.62 -23.43
CA ALA A 310 5.71 5.72 -22.73
C ALA A 310 6.56 4.84 -23.68
N ASN A 311 6.67 5.22 -24.95
CA ASN A 311 7.24 4.42 -26.03
C ASN A 311 8.78 4.49 -26.18
N GLY A 312 9.52 4.83 -25.12
CA GLY A 312 10.99 4.75 -25.11
C GLY A 312 11.73 5.75 -26.03
N PHE A 313 11.18 6.95 -26.21
CA PHE A 313 11.60 8.01 -27.15
C PHE A 313 13.08 8.49 -27.11
N LEU A 314 13.91 7.99 -26.19
CA LEU A 314 15.36 8.18 -26.24
C LEU A 314 16.04 7.24 -27.25
N VAL A 315 15.65 5.96 -27.27
CA VAL A 315 16.37 4.90 -27.97
C VAL A 315 15.43 4.17 -28.93
N GLY A 316 15.49 4.55 -30.20
CA GLY A 316 14.69 3.96 -31.28
C GLY A 316 15.55 3.41 -32.42
N ASN A 317 14.93 2.62 -33.29
CA ASN A 317 15.59 2.11 -34.50
C ASN A 317 15.75 3.19 -35.59
N ASP A 318 15.07 4.34 -35.46
CA ASP A 318 15.07 5.43 -36.43
C ASP A 318 16.03 6.57 -36.08
N ASN A 319 16.71 6.52 -34.92
CA ASN A 319 17.72 7.49 -34.50
C ASN A 319 19.13 6.93 -34.13
N PRO A 320 19.65 5.82 -34.71
CA PRO A 320 21.02 5.41 -34.45
C PRO A 320 22.03 6.42 -35.03
N ARG A 321 23.12 6.69 -34.29
CA ARG A 321 24.17 7.63 -34.69
C ARG A 321 25.18 6.95 -35.62
N VAL A 322 24.82 6.78 -36.89
CA VAL A 322 25.68 6.13 -37.91
C VAL A 322 26.68 7.16 -38.49
N PRO A 323 28.00 7.01 -38.31
CA PRO A 323 28.98 7.95 -38.85
C PRO A 323 29.05 7.89 -40.38
N LYS A 324 29.11 9.07 -41.03
CA LYS A 324 29.28 9.18 -42.49
C LYS A 324 30.75 9.00 -42.88
N LEU A 325 31.21 7.75 -42.89
CA LEU A 325 32.56 7.37 -43.30
C LEU A 325 32.68 7.33 -44.84
N LYS A 326 33.81 7.80 -45.37
CA LYS A 326 34.11 7.72 -46.82
C LYS A 326 34.33 6.26 -47.25
N GLY A 327 34.15 5.93 -48.53
CA GLY A 327 34.55 4.63 -49.07
C GLY A 327 33.68 3.45 -48.61
N ARG A 328 32.46 3.68 -48.09
CA ARG A 328 31.57 2.61 -47.60
C ARG A 328 31.31 1.54 -48.67
N GLU A 329 31.29 1.94 -49.93
CA GLU A 329 31.17 1.12 -51.12
C GLU A 329 32.36 0.17 -51.38
N LEU A 330 33.53 0.45 -50.79
CA LEU A 330 34.75 -0.39 -50.91
C LEU A 330 34.75 -1.56 -49.91
N PHE A 331 34.00 -1.42 -48.80
CA PHE A 331 33.97 -2.42 -47.73
C PHE A 331 32.79 -3.38 -47.90
N THR A 332 33.07 -4.64 -48.22
CA THR A 332 32.05 -5.67 -48.49
C THR A 332 31.51 -6.36 -47.25
N GLY A 333 32.17 -6.18 -46.09
CA GLY A 333 31.76 -6.77 -44.81
C GLY A 333 30.45 -6.21 -44.23
N PRO A 334 29.81 -6.93 -43.29
CA PRO A 334 28.65 -6.42 -42.56
C PRO A 334 29.05 -5.19 -41.73
N VAL A 335 28.19 -4.17 -41.74
CA VAL A 335 28.30 -2.98 -40.92
C VAL A 335 26.95 -2.75 -40.26
N GLN A 336 26.83 -3.03 -38.97
CA GLN A 336 25.59 -2.90 -38.18
C GLN A 336 25.77 -1.86 -37.07
N HIS A 337 24.73 -1.12 -36.72
CA HIS A 337 24.68 -0.40 -35.44
C HIS A 337 24.26 -1.34 -34.30
N THR A 338 24.54 -1.02 -33.04
CA THR A 338 24.11 -1.86 -31.88
C THR A 338 22.59 -1.96 -31.70
N SER A 339 21.80 -1.15 -32.42
CA SER A 339 20.34 -1.30 -32.54
C SER A 339 19.93 -2.44 -33.48
N GLU A 340 20.79 -2.80 -34.43
CA GLU A 340 20.59 -3.82 -35.46
C GLU A 340 21.23 -5.15 -35.07
N TYR A 341 22.39 -5.11 -34.42
CA TYR A 341 23.09 -6.29 -33.90
C TYR A 341 22.18 -7.11 -32.97
N ARG A 342 22.17 -8.44 -33.15
CA ARG A 342 21.44 -9.39 -32.30
C ARG A 342 22.33 -10.44 -31.66
N ASN A 343 23.20 -11.06 -32.45
CA ASN A 343 24.09 -12.16 -32.08
C ASN A 343 25.29 -12.25 -33.07
N PRO A 344 26.28 -13.13 -32.81
CA PRO A 344 27.51 -13.21 -33.61
C PRO A 344 27.37 -13.77 -35.05
N ALA A 345 26.17 -14.20 -35.49
CA ALA A 345 26.03 -15.06 -36.68
C ALA A 345 26.62 -14.44 -37.96
N ASP A 346 26.36 -13.15 -38.23
CA ASP A 346 26.90 -12.42 -39.39
C ASP A 346 28.42 -12.22 -39.34
N TYR A 347 29.05 -12.46 -38.18
CA TYR A 347 30.45 -12.15 -37.87
C TYR A 347 31.35 -13.38 -37.76
N LYS A 348 30.81 -14.60 -37.96
CA LYS A 348 31.60 -15.83 -38.02
C LYS A 348 32.67 -15.77 -39.14
N GLY A 349 33.87 -16.24 -38.81
CA GLY A 349 35.06 -16.23 -39.67
C GLY A 349 35.78 -14.87 -39.81
N LYS A 350 35.22 -13.79 -39.26
CA LYS A 350 35.63 -12.40 -39.56
C LYS A 350 36.46 -11.78 -38.44
N ARG A 351 37.40 -10.89 -38.80
CA ARG A 351 38.00 -9.89 -37.90
C ARG A 351 36.95 -8.80 -37.67
N VAL A 352 36.55 -8.54 -36.43
CA VAL A 352 35.45 -7.60 -36.14
C VAL A 352 35.97 -6.34 -35.46
N LEU A 353 35.63 -5.18 -36.00
CA LEU A 353 35.93 -3.88 -35.40
C LEU A 353 34.68 -3.26 -34.77
N ILE A 354 34.74 -2.92 -33.48
CA ILE A 354 33.66 -2.28 -32.75
C ILE A 354 34.00 -0.80 -32.56
N VAL A 355 33.23 0.10 -33.14
CA VAL A 355 33.49 1.55 -33.11
C VAL A 355 32.75 2.18 -31.94
N GLY A 356 33.46 2.44 -30.84
CA GLY A 356 32.89 2.89 -29.57
C GLY A 356 33.31 1.99 -28.40
N VAL A 357 33.10 2.45 -27.16
CA VAL A 357 33.70 1.85 -25.95
C VAL A 357 32.78 1.95 -24.70
N GLY A 358 31.49 2.26 -24.89
CA GLY A 358 30.52 2.26 -23.77
C GLY A 358 30.02 0.86 -23.42
N ASN A 359 29.01 0.76 -22.54
CA ASN A 359 28.38 -0.51 -22.15
C ASN A 359 28.04 -1.41 -23.36
N SER A 360 27.23 -0.93 -24.32
CA SER A 360 26.86 -1.74 -25.49
C SER A 360 28.01 -2.08 -26.44
N ALA A 361 29.16 -1.40 -26.35
CA ALA A 361 30.35 -1.80 -27.11
C ALA A 361 30.97 -3.05 -26.47
N HIS A 362 31.11 -3.06 -25.15
CA HIS A 362 31.66 -4.19 -24.40
C HIS A 362 30.70 -5.38 -24.35
N ASP A 363 29.39 -5.17 -24.19
CA ASP A 363 28.39 -6.26 -24.20
C ASP A 363 28.41 -7.04 -25.53
N VAL A 364 28.58 -6.32 -26.65
CA VAL A 364 28.72 -6.92 -27.98
C VAL A 364 30.13 -7.48 -28.20
N ALA A 365 31.18 -6.82 -27.70
CA ALA A 365 32.55 -7.33 -27.77
C ALA A 365 32.71 -8.66 -27.04
N GLY A 366 32.21 -8.76 -25.80
CA GLY A 366 32.20 -9.99 -25.02
C GLY A 366 31.39 -11.10 -25.69
N ASN A 367 30.24 -10.77 -26.28
CA ASN A 367 29.41 -11.72 -27.03
C ASN A 367 30.12 -12.26 -28.28
N LEU A 368 30.72 -11.39 -29.10
CA LEU A 368 31.51 -11.78 -30.27
C LEU A 368 32.79 -12.55 -29.89
N ALA A 369 33.49 -12.11 -28.86
CA ALA A 369 34.74 -12.72 -28.40
C ALA A 369 34.55 -14.11 -27.80
N SER A 370 33.38 -14.36 -27.18
CA SER A 370 33.00 -15.65 -26.61
C SER A 370 32.59 -16.68 -27.69
N ASP A 371 32.23 -16.26 -28.90
CA ASP A 371 31.99 -17.18 -30.02
C ASP A 371 33.35 -17.61 -30.61
N PRO A 372 33.66 -18.93 -30.66
CA PRO A 372 34.94 -19.41 -31.15
C PRO A 372 35.11 -19.27 -32.67
N ASP A 373 34.01 -19.11 -33.43
CA ASP A 373 34.07 -18.95 -34.89
C ASP A 373 34.44 -17.51 -35.29
N VAL A 374 34.35 -16.53 -34.40
CA VAL A 374 34.77 -15.15 -34.67
C VAL A 374 36.30 -15.05 -34.61
N LYS A 375 36.94 -14.57 -35.68
CA LYS A 375 38.41 -14.65 -35.84
C LYS A 375 39.16 -13.78 -34.83
N SER A 376 38.76 -12.51 -34.69
CA SER A 376 39.27 -11.58 -33.69
C SER A 376 38.28 -10.44 -33.44
N VAL A 377 38.39 -9.76 -32.29
CA VAL A 377 37.53 -8.63 -31.92
C VAL A 377 38.41 -7.46 -31.47
N THR A 378 38.29 -6.32 -32.13
CA THR A 378 38.99 -5.09 -31.79
C THR A 378 37.99 -4.01 -31.36
N ILE A 379 38.16 -3.41 -30.20
CA ILE A 379 37.43 -2.22 -29.77
C ILE A 379 38.21 -0.97 -30.20
N LEU A 380 37.58 -0.09 -30.99
CA LEU A 380 38.12 1.21 -31.35
C LEU A 380 37.63 2.28 -30.35
N GLN A 381 38.50 2.62 -29.41
CA GLN A 381 38.30 3.72 -28.48
C GLN A 381 38.55 5.07 -29.17
N ARG A 382 37.49 5.90 -29.20
CA ARG A 382 37.52 7.24 -29.81
C ARG A 382 37.81 8.37 -28.82
N SER A 383 37.60 8.13 -27.53
CA SER A 383 37.76 9.13 -26.46
C SER A 383 38.13 8.42 -25.15
N PRO A 384 38.72 9.13 -24.16
CA PRO A 384 38.80 8.66 -22.79
C PRO A 384 37.42 8.14 -22.31
N THR A 385 37.43 7.17 -21.40
CA THR A 385 36.21 6.53 -20.91
C THR A 385 36.42 6.03 -19.49
N VAL A 386 35.41 6.20 -18.65
CA VAL A 386 35.42 5.69 -17.27
C VAL A 386 35.14 4.20 -17.30
N LEU A 387 36.12 3.40 -16.86
CA LEU A 387 36.07 1.94 -16.85
C LEU A 387 35.94 1.47 -15.40
N LEU A 388 34.84 0.78 -15.09
CA LEU A 388 34.49 0.39 -13.73
C LEU A 388 34.21 -1.11 -13.65
N ASP A 389 34.62 -1.71 -12.54
CA ASP A 389 34.26 -3.07 -12.16
C ASP A 389 32.93 -3.07 -11.41
N PHE A 390 32.02 -3.98 -11.80
CA PHE A 390 30.74 -4.11 -11.12
C PHE A 390 30.87 -4.47 -9.64
N ALA A 391 31.89 -5.23 -9.23
CA ALA A 391 32.13 -5.55 -7.82
C ALA A 391 32.44 -4.29 -6.98
N THR A 392 33.11 -3.30 -7.56
CA THR A 392 33.40 -2.01 -6.90
C THR A 392 32.20 -1.06 -6.89
N VAL A 393 31.37 -1.08 -7.95
CA VAL A 393 30.26 -0.12 -8.13
C VAL A 393 28.93 -0.61 -7.55
N ALA A 394 28.69 -1.93 -7.52
CA ALA A 394 27.44 -2.50 -6.99
C ALA A 394 27.12 -2.07 -5.55
N PRO A 395 28.09 -2.01 -4.60
CA PRO A 395 27.82 -1.48 -3.26
C PRO A 395 27.39 -0.01 -3.25
N ILE A 396 27.91 0.81 -4.18
CA ILE A 396 27.56 2.23 -4.32
C ILE A 396 26.14 2.37 -4.89
N LEU A 397 25.81 1.61 -5.94
CA LEU A 397 24.47 1.56 -6.54
C LEU A 397 23.39 1.08 -5.56
N MET A 398 23.74 0.13 -4.70
CA MET A 398 22.82 -0.46 -3.73
C MET A 398 22.83 0.24 -2.37
N MET A 399 23.63 1.29 -2.16
CA MET A 399 23.89 1.90 -0.84
C MET A 399 22.62 2.28 -0.06
N ARG A 400 21.58 2.78 -0.75
CA ARG A 400 20.27 3.13 -0.13
C ARG A 400 19.30 1.96 0.04
N TYR A 401 19.60 0.84 -0.60
CA TYR A 401 18.81 -0.39 -0.59
C TYR A 401 19.53 -1.53 0.16
N GLN A 402 20.56 -1.19 0.94
CA GLN A 402 21.27 -2.10 1.84
C GLN A 402 20.71 -1.96 3.25
N GLY A 403 20.64 -3.09 3.96
CA GLY A 403 19.96 -3.13 5.25
C GLY A 403 18.44 -3.11 5.07
N ASP A 404 17.81 -2.16 5.75
CA ASP A 404 16.48 -2.36 6.36
C ASP A 404 15.38 -1.57 5.68
N ILE A 405 15.82 -0.55 4.94
CA ILE A 405 14.99 0.52 4.42
C ILE A 405 14.05 -0.10 3.38
N PRO A 406 12.72 0.01 3.56
CA PRO A 406 11.77 -0.46 2.56
C PRO A 406 12.10 0.12 1.19
N VAL A 407 11.96 -0.69 0.16
CA VAL A 407 12.37 -0.34 -1.22
C VAL A 407 11.77 1.00 -1.67
N ASP A 408 10.54 1.29 -1.23
CA ASP A 408 9.81 2.51 -1.55
C ASP A 408 10.36 3.76 -0.83
N THR A 409 10.80 3.60 0.43
CA THR A 409 11.52 4.63 1.17
C THR A 409 12.92 4.85 0.61
N ALA A 410 13.61 3.79 0.20
CA ALA A 410 14.89 3.88 -0.51
C ALA A 410 14.76 4.61 -1.86
N ASP A 411 13.67 4.34 -2.61
CA ASP A 411 13.32 5.05 -3.83
C ASP A 411 13.07 6.55 -3.55
N PHE A 412 12.24 6.91 -2.55
CA PHE A 412 12.05 8.32 -2.17
C PHE A 412 13.36 9.00 -1.77
N LEU A 413 14.17 8.35 -0.93
CA LEU A 413 15.45 8.89 -0.46
C LEU A 413 16.43 9.12 -1.62
N GLN A 414 16.37 8.28 -2.65
CA GLN A 414 17.19 8.43 -3.85
C GLN A 414 16.75 9.64 -4.70
N GLU A 415 15.44 9.78 -4.96
CA GLU A 415 14.88 10.87 -5.75
C GLU A 415 14.85 12.22 -4.99
N SER A 416 15.00 12.21 -3.66
CA SER A 416 14.99 13.42 -2.83
C SER A 416 16.14 14.41 -3.06
N LEU A 417 17.25 13.98 -3.68
CA LEU A 417 18.45 14.81 -3.84
C LEU A 417 18.47 15.63 -5.13
N PRO A 418 18.72 16.96 -5.06
CA PRO A 418 18.96 17.77 -6.25
C PRO A 418 20.13 17.24 -7.09
N VAL A 419 19.97 17.22 -8.41
CA VAL A 419 20.96 16.66 -9.35
C VAL A 419 22.35 17.30 -9.21
N GLY A 420 22.43 18.58 -8.83
CA GLY A 420 23.70 19.27 -8.55
C GLY A 420 24.46 18.70 -7.33
N MET A 421 23.76 18.32 -6.26
CA MET A 421 24.37 17.61 -5.13
C MET A 421 24.73 16.17 -5.50
N MET A 422 23.81 15.47 -6.16
CA MET A 422 24.03 14.07 -6.57
C MET A 422 25.24 13.94 -7.50
N ARG A 423 25.48 14.93 -8.39
CA ARG A 423 26.68 15.05 -9.22
C ARG A 423 27.96 15.02 -8.38
N ASP A 424 28.06 15.89 -7.38
CA ASP A 424 29.30 16.04 -6.62
C ASP A 424 29.53 14.87 -5.66
N MET A 425 28.47 14.33 -5.05
CA MET A 425 28.53 13.07 -4.27
C MET A 425 29.01 11.89 -5.14
N ALA A 426 28.42 11.71 -6.32
CA ALA A 426 28.80 10.65 -7.25
C ALA A 426 30.26 10.82 -7.72
N ARG A 427 30.72 12.06 -7.95
CA ARG A 427 32.11 12.34 -8.32
C ARG A 427 33.09 11.92 -7.22
N GLY A 428 32.76 12.20 -5.95
CA GLY A 428 33.57 11.76 -4.80
C GLY A 428 33.62 10.23 -4.67
N ALA A 429 32.45 9.57 -4.64
CA ALA A 429 32.36 8.12 -4.47
C ALA A 429 33.00 7.33 -5.63
N ILE A 430 32.75 7.72 -6.88
CA ILE A 430 33.34 7.09 -8.05
C ILE A 430 34.84 7.43 -8.16
N GLY A 431 35.27 8.64 -7.79
CA GLY A 431 36.68 9.00 -7.72
C GLY A 431 37.47 8.13 -6.74
N MET A 432 36.90 7.83 -5.56
CA MET A 432 37.47 6.86 -4.62
C MET A 432 37.52 5.43 -5.19
N ALA A 433 36.45 4.99 -5.87
CA ALA A 433 36.40 3.67 -6.51
C ALA A 433 37.48 3.51 -7.60
N ILE A 434 37.70 4.55 -8.42
CA ILE A 434 38.74 4.60 -9.45
C ILE A 434 40.13 4.56 -8.81
N ALA A 435 40.38 5.41 -7.79
CA ALA A 435 41.68 5.47 -7.11
C ALA A 435 42.02 4.15 -6.39
N GLY A 436 41.02 3.48 -5.80
CA GLY A 436 41.19 2.14 -5.20
C GLY A 436 41.40 1.01 -6.23
N ALA A 437 41.21 1.28 -7.52
CA ALA A 437 41.40 0.34 -8.63
C ALA A 437 42.53 0.76 -9.59
N GLU A 438 43.46 1.62 -9.15
CA GLU A 438 44.49 2.21 -10.02
C GLU A 438 45.38 1.15 -10.71
N ASP A 439 45.73 0.05 -10.03
CA ASP A 439 46.49 -1.06 -10.64
C ASP A 439 45.76 -1.66 -11.86
N ARG A 440 44.42 -1.75 -11.81
CA ARG A 440 43.59 -2.20 -12.94
C ARG A 440 43.58 -1.15 -14.05
N SER A 441 43.48 0.14 -13.70
CA SER A 441 43.55 1.24 -14.68
C SER A 441 44.87 1.20 -15.45
N LEU A 442 46.00 1.06 -14.74
CA LEU A 442 47.33 0.94 -15.34
C LEU A 442 47.47 -0.30 -16.22
N ALA A 443 46.91 -1.44 -15.80
CA ALA A 443 46.91 -2.67 -16.60
C ALA A 443 46.08 -2.52 -17.91
N LEU A 444 44.92 -1.87 -17.84
CA LEU A 444 44.09 -1.57 -19.01
C LEU A 444 44.77 -0.56 -19.96
N GLU A 445 45.48 0.43 -19.43
CA GLU A 445 46.28 1.38 -20.21
C GLU A 445 47.46 0.70 -20.91
N GLY A 446 48.11 -0.27 -20.25
CA GLY A 446 49.12 -1.13 -20.85
C GLY A 446 48.61 -1.98 -22.01
N LEU A 447 47.31 -2.27 -22.06
CA LEU A 447 46.62 -2.94 -23.16
C LEU A 447 46.03 -1.98 -24.21
N GLY A 448 46.26 -0.68 -24.05
CA GLY A 448 45.89 0.34 -25.04
C GLY A 448 44.60 1.11 -24.77
N TYR A 449 43.91 0.91 -23.64
CA TYR A 449 42.83 1.82 -23.23
C TYR A 449 43.38 3.23 -22.87
N VAL A 450 42.50 4.23 -22.93
CA VAL A 450 42.68 5.55 -22.33
C VAL A 450 41.63 5.68 -21.23
N VAL A 451 42.05 5.61 -19.97
CA VAL A 451 41.13 5.59 -18.82
C VAL A 451 40.84 7.02 -18.37
N GLU A 452 39.57 7.41 -18.38
CA GLU A 452 39.13 8.68 -17.80
C GLU A 452 39.04 8.53 -16.28
N ARG A 453 39.90 9.22 -15.53
CA ARG A 453 39.95 9.16 -14.06
C ARG A 453 39.14 10.25 -13.35
N ASP A 454 38.93 11.40 -14.01
CA ASP A 454 38.09 12.50 -13.49
C ASP A 454 36.85 12.68 -14.37
N THR A 455 35.77 11.97 -14.02
CA THR A 455 34.44 12.27 -14.54
C THR A 455 33.38 12.09 -13.46
N CYS A 456 32.26 12.79 -13.61
CA CYS A 456 31.06 12.54 -12.84
C CYS A 456 30.09 11.61 -13.61
N LEU A 457 29.66 10.50 -12.99
CA LEU A 457 28.67 9.61 -13.60
C LEU A 457 27.35 10.33 -13.94
N MET A 458 26.94 11.33 -13.15
CA MET A 458 25.73 12.12 -13.39
C MET A 458 25.81 12.97 -14.66
N THR A 459 26.98 13.55 -14.99
CA THR A 459 27.12 14.26 -16.28
C THR A 459 27.07 13.28 -17.45
N LYS A 460 27.64 12.07 -17.30
CA LYS A 460 27.53 11.02 -18.31
C LYS A 460 26.08 10.59 -18.53
N VAL A 461 25.31 10.36 -17.47
CA VAL A 461 23.89 9.97 -17.57
C VAL A 461 23.04 11.09 -18.19
N PHE A 462 23.06 12.29 -17.61
CA PHE A 462 22.11 13.36 -17.94
C PHE A 462 22.53 14.24 -19.12
N GLU A 463 23.82 14.52 -19.33
CA GLU A 463 24.29 15.28 -20.51
C GLU A 463 24.67 14.35 -21.69
N GLU A 464 25.45 13.28 -21.41
CA GLU A 464 26.03 12.42 -22.45
C GLU A 464 25.19 11.16 -22.77
N ARG A 465 23.96 11.06 -22.24
CA ARG A 465 23.00 9.97 -22.48
C ARG A 465 23.55 8.57 -22.16
N GLY A 466 24.40 8.49 -21.14
CA GLY A 466 25.09 7.29 -20.69
C GLY A 466 26.25 6.83 -21.58
N SER A 467 26.78 7.70 -22.45
CA SER A 467 28.04 7.43 -23.16
C SER A 467 29.28 7.71 -22.30
N SER A 468 30.45 7.29 -22.80
CA SER A 468 31.76 7.51 -22.17
C SER A 468 31.96 6.86 -20.77
N PHE A 469 31.14 5.88 -20.40
CA PHE A 469 31.45 4.97 -19.27
C PHE A 469 31.09 3.51 -19.59
N TYR A 470 31.70 2.60 -18.84
CA TYR A 470 31.42 1.16 -18.84
C TYR A 470 31.47 0.60 -17.42
N VAL A 471 30.51 -0.28 -17.07
CA VAL A 471 30.51 -1.08 -15.84
C VAL A 471 30.56 -2.56 -16.22
N ASP A 472 31.68 -3.21 -15.91
CA ASP A 472 31.91 -4.62 -16.25
C ASP A 472 31.23 -5.56 -15.26
N GLN A 473 29.96 -5.86 -15.56
CA GLN A 473 29.18 -6.92 -14.93
C GLN A 473 29.37 -8.30 -15.61
N PRO A 474 29.55 -8.41 -16.95
CA PRO A 474 29.71 -9.72 -17.60
C PRO A 474 31.11 -10.35 -17.51
N GLY A 475 32.14 -9.62 -17.07
CA GLY A 475 33.54 -10.09 -17.08
C GLY A 475 34.26 -9.86 -18.41
N THR A 476 33.91 -8.79 -19.15
CA THR A 476 34.51 -8.50 -20.46
C THR A 476 35.97 -8.09 -20.36
N PHE A 477 36.42 -7.48 -19.25
CA PHE A 477 37.83 -7.15 -19.04
C PHE A 477 38.70 -8.40 -19.02
N ASP A 478 38.22 -9.56 -18.54
CA ASP A 478 38.99 -10.81 -18.57
C ASP A 478 39.30 -11.26 -20.01
N LEU A 479 38.41 -10.99 -20.97
CA LEU A 479 38.63 -11.23 -22.39
C LEU A 479 39.62 -10.23 -23.01
N VAL A 480 39.74 -9.01 -22.46
CA VAL A 480 40.80 -8.05 -22.83
C VAL A 480 42.14 -8.49 -22.24
N PHE A 481 42.20 -8.82 -20.94
CA PHE A 481 43.42 -9.28 -20.27
C PHE A 481 43.95 -10.60 -20.87
N GLY A 482 43.05 -11.49 -21.30
CA GLY A 482 43.39 -12.70 -22.06
C GLY A 482 43.76 -12.45 -23.52
N GLY A 483 43.76 -11.21 -24.00
CA GLY A 483 44.13 -10.81 -25.36
C GLY A 483 43.13 -11.21 -26.46
N ARG A 484 41.95 -11.74 -26.09
CA ARG A 484 40.90 -12.14 -27.04
C ARG A 484 40.20 -10.94 -27.66
N ILE A 485 40.06 -9.86 -26.88
CA ILE A 485 39.64 -8.53 -27.34
C ILE A 485 40.88 -7.61 -27.38
N GLN A 486 41.15 -7.00 -28.53
CA GLN A 486 42.24 -6.03 -28.71
C GLN A 486 41.71 -4.59 -28.63
N ILE A 487 42.52 -3.64 -28.18
CA ILE A 487 42.13 -2.21 -28.10
C ILE A 487 42.90 -1.40 -29.16
N ALA A 488 42.16 -0.60 -29.93
CA ALA A 488 42.69 0.37 -30.87
C ALA A 488 42.25 1.78 -30.48
N ARG A 489 43.06 2.79 -30.83
CA ARG A 489 42.76 4.21 -30.63
C ARG A 489 42.61 4.95 -31.96
N GLY A 490 41.75 5.96 -31.96
CA GLY A 490 41.60 6.95 -33.04
C GLY A 490 40.14 7.15 -33.51
N ASP A 491 39.95 8.06 -34.45
CA ASP A 491 38.66 8.27 -35.13
C ASP A 491 38.59 7.45 -36.43
N ALA A 492 37.52 6.69 -36.62
CA ALA A 492 37.19 6.14 -37.93
C ALA A 492 36.86 7.29 -38.90
N VAL A 493 37.56 7.38 -40.03
CA VAL A 493 37.40 8.45 -41.04
C VAL A 493 36.97 7.92 -42.41
N GLY A 494 37.17 6.63 -42.68
CA GLY A 494 36.81 5.99 -43.93
C GLY A 494 36.90 4.48 -43.88
N PHE A 495 36.44 3.85 -44.95
CA PHE A 495 36.54 2.43 -45.24
C PHE A 495 37.49 2.21 -46.43
N VAL A 496 38.18 1.09 -46.43
CA VAL A 496 38.93 0.51 -47.54
C VAL A 496 38.53 -0.97 -47.69
N GLU A 497 39.05 -1.68 -48.69
CA GLU A 497 38.70 -3.10 -48.91
C GLU A 497 39.13 -3.99 -47.73
N GLU A 498 40.26 -3.66 -47.09
CA GLU A 498 40.88 -4.46 -46.03
C GLU A 498 40.41 -4.10 -44.60
N GLY A 499 39.59 -3.06 -44.43
CA GLY A 499 39.16 -2.59 -43.12
C GLY A 499 38.74 -1.12 -43.01
N VAL A 500 39.01 -0.52 -41.86
CA VAL A 500 38.62 0.87 -41.54
C VAL A 500 39.86 1.75 -41.42
N VAL A 501 39.86 2.88 -42.13
CA VAL A 501 40.87 3.93 -41.96
C VAL A 501 40.59 4.67 -40.66
N VAL A 502 41.54 4.58 -39.74
CA VAL A 502 41.52 5.22 -38.43
C VAL A 502 42.59 6.31 -38.40
N ARG A 503 42.16 7.53 -38.08
CA ARG A 503 43.05 8.66 -37.82
C ARG A 503 43.39 8.71 -36.34
N ASP A 504 44.67 8.70 -36.03
CA ASP A 504 45.17 8.95 -34.70
C ASP A 504 44.96 10.42 -34.30
N ARG A 505 44.45 10.66 -33.09
CA ARG A 505 44.07 12.02 -32.63
C ARG A 505 45.24 12.89 -32.20
N GLU A 506 46.35 12.30 -31.78
CA GLU A 506 47.50 13.03 -31.24
C GLU A 506 48.48 13.40 -32.37
N THR A 507 48.72 12.46 -33.28
CA THR A 507 49.67 12.61 -34.39
C THR A 507 49.01 13.04 -35.71
N GLY A 508 47.69 12.87 -35.86
CA GLY A 508 46.97 13.11 -37.11
C GLY A 508 47.21 12.06 -38.19
N ASN A 509 48.07 11.06 -37.94
CA ASN A 509 48.40 10.02 -38.90
C ASN A 509 47.21 9.08 -39.15
N GLU A 510 47.04 8.64 -40.39
CA GLU A 510 46.01 7.66 -40.77
C GLU A 510 46.63 6.27 -40.93
N ARG A 511 45.94 5.24 -40.43
CA ARG A 511 46.30 3.83 -40.56
C ARG A 511 45.07 2.99 -40.83
N VAL A 512 45.23 1.84 -41.49
CA VAL A 512 44.15 0.86 -41.62
C VAL A 512 44.13 0.00 -40.36
N VAL A 513 42.95 -0.12 -39.73
CA VAL A 513 42.66 -1.19 -38.78
C VAL A 513 41.91 -2.26 -39.56
N GLU A 514 42.56 -3.41 -39.73
CA GLU A 514 42.02 -4.53 -40.50
C GLU A 514 40.71 -5.05 -39.90
N ALA A 515 39.71 -5.24 -40.74
CA ALA A 515 38.41 -5.78 -40.34
C ALA A 515 37.74 -6.45 -41.54
N ASP A 516 36.94 -7.49 -41.28
CA ASP A 516 36.06 -8.13 -42.26
C ASP A 516 34.57 -7.91 -41.88
N GLY A 517 34.30 -7.29 -40.73
CA GLY A 517 32.99 -6.80 -40.29
C GLY A 517 33.12 -5.69 -39.25
N VAL A 518 32.12 -4.81 -39.16
CA VAL A 518 32.10 -3.67 -38.22
C VAL A 518 30.80 -3.64 -37.42
N VAL A 519 30.88 -3.32 -36.13
CA VAL A 519 29.74 -2.92 -35.30
C VAL A 519 29.93 -1.47 -34.84
N LEU A 520 28.94 -0.63 -35.09
CA LEU A 520 28.92 0.77 -34.68
C LEU A 520 28.25 0.87 -33.31
N ALA A 521 29.03 1.01 -32.25
CA ALA A 521 28.57 1.29 -30.89
C ALA A 521 28.62 2.82 -30.63
N THR A 522 28.02 3.57 -31.54
CA THR A 522 28.24 5.02 -31.70
C THR A 522 27.16 5.89 -31.07
N GLY A 523 26.10 5.29 -30.53
CA GLY A 523 25.05 5.95 -29.74
C GLY A 523 23.80 6.30 -30.56
N TYR A 524 22.97 7.20 -30.05
CA TYR A 524 21.74 7.61 -30.72
C TYR A 524 21.71 9.14 -30.87
N GLU A 525 21.21 9.60 -32.00
CA GLU A 525 21.00 11.03 -32.27
C GLU A 525 19.89 11.60 -31.38
N VAL A 526 19.97 12.91 -31.16
CA VAL A 526 18.86 13.68 -30.58
C VAL A 526 17.88 14.00 -31.70
N VAL A 527 16.61 13.63 -31.51
CA VAL A 527 15.54 13.83 -32.50
C VAL A 527 14.70 15.03 -32.08
N ASP A 528 14.41 15.95 -32.99
CA ASP A 528 13.33 16.91 -32.75
C ASP A 528 11.97 16.17 -32.80
N LEU A 529 11.53 15.66 -31.65
CA LEU A 529 10.30 14.87 -31.55
C LEU A 529 9.07 15.69 -31.94
N PRO A 530 8.86 16.94 -31.45
CA PRO A 530 7.72 17.76 -31.89
C PRO A 530 7.72 18.00 -33.39
N ALA A 531 8.85 18.37 -33.99
CA ALA A 531 8.92 18.57 -35.43
C ALA A 531 8.78 17.25 -36.22
N ARG A 532 9.25 16.11 -35.69
CA ARG A 532 9.02 14.77 -36.28
C ARG A 532 7.54 14.43 -36.26
N TRP A 533 6.88 14.58 -35.11
CA TRP A 533 5.46 14.27 -34.94
C TRP A 533 4.59 15.15 -35.83
N LYS A 534 4.84 16.47 -35.87
CA LYS A 534 4.22 17.39 -36.83
C LYS A 534 4.37 16.93 -38.29
N ARG A 535 5.59 16.59 -38.73
CA ARG A 535 5.83 16.11 -40.11
C ARG A 535 5.15 14.77 -40.42
N SER A 536 5.03 13.89 -39.43
CA SER A 536 4.37 12.58 -39.57
C SER A 536 2.85 12.60 -39.42
N GLY A 537 2.28 13.70 -38.90
CA GLY A 537 0.87 13.76 -38.48
C GLY A 537 0.55 13.05 -37.16
N PHE A 538 1.54 12.48 -36.46
CA PHE A 538 1.33 11.75 -35.19
C PHE A 538 0.71 12.63 -34.08
N VAL A 539 0.98 13.94 -34.12
CA VAL A 539 0.33 14.97 -33.29
C VAL A 539 0.03 16.15 -34.20
N ASP A 540 -1.10 16.82 -33.98
CA ASP A 540 -1.50 18.01 -34.73
C ASP A 540 -0.48 19.17 -34.64
N GLU A 541 -0.50 20.06 -35.64
CA GLU A 541 0.49 21.15 -35.76
C GLU A 541 0.51 22.11 -34.59
N GLU A 542 -0.67 22.41 -34.00
CA GLU A 542 -0.78 23.36 -32.90
C GLU A 542 -0.20 22.78 -31.61
N THR A 543 -0.58 21.55 -31.27
CA THR A 543 -0.05 20.80 -30.13
C THR A 543 1.46 20.59 -30.30
N ALA A 544 1.92 20.14 -31.47
CA ALA A 544 3.34 19.94 -31.73
C ALA A 544 4.16 21.24 -31.60
N GLY A 545 3.59 22.40 -31.94
CA GLY A 545 4.21 23.70 -31.72
C GLY A 545 4.40 24.08 -30.24
N LYS A 546 3.65 23.45 -29.31
CA LYS A 546 3.71 23.69 -27.86
C LYS A 546 4.64 22.70 -27.13
N LEU A 547 4.87 21.50 -27.69
CA LEU A 547 5.55 20.40 -26.99
C LEU A 547 7.05 20.63 -26.74
N VAL A 548 7.50 20.21 -25.56
CA VAL A 548 8.91 20.11 -25.20
C VAL A 548 9.51 18.88 -25.88
N ASN A 549 10.65 19.05 -26.56
CA ASN A 549 11.39 17.92 -27.12
C ASN A 549 12.05 17.10 -26.00
N VAL A 550 11.41 16.01 -25.56
CA VAL A 550 11.94 15.13 -24.50
C VAL A 550 13.11 14.23 -24.90
N SER A 551 13.44 14.07 -26.21
CA SER A 551 14.62 13.27 -26.60
C SER A 551 15.94 14.01 -26.40
N ALA A 552 15.90 15.35 -26.34
CA ALA A 552 17.02 16.15 -25.89
C ALA A 552 17.19 15.91 -24.39
N PHE A 553 18.03 14.93 -24.03
CA PHE A 553 18.30 14.65 -22.63
C PHE A 553 19.12 15.80 -22.01
N GLY A 554 19.02 15.94 -20.70
CA GLY A 554 19.55 17.08 -19.95
C GLY A 554 18.51 17.65 -19.00
N VAL A 555 18.97 18.51 -18.11
CA VAL A 555 18.20 19.11 -17.02
C VAL A 555 18.01 20.60 -17.23
N ASP A 556 17.04 21.21 -16.58
CA ASP A 556 16.93 22.67 -16.45
C ASP A 556 17.64 23.21 -15.19
N GLU A 557 17.50 24.51 -14.94
CA GLU A 557 18.11 25.20 -13.78
C GLU A 557 17.65 24.66 -12.42
N GLU A 558 16.51 23.96 -12.35
CA GLU A 558 16.01 23.30 -11.13
C GLU A 558 16.57 21.87 -10.97
N GLY A 559 17.29 21.35 -11.98
CA GLY A 559 17.79 19.97 -12.03
C GLY A 559 16.80 18.96 -12.62
N GLU A 560 15.64 19.42 -13.08
CA GLU A 560 14.55 18.58 -13.60
C GLU A 560 14.72 18.29 -15.10
N VAL A 561 14.24 17.13 -15.58
CA VAL A 561 14.27 16.81 -17.02
C VAL A 561 13.06 17.42 -17.74
N PRO A 562 13.24 18.37 -18.68
CA PRO A 562 12.11 19.07 -19.29
C PRO A 562 11.19 18.14 -20.09
N GLY A 563 9.94 18.05 -19.65
CA GLY A 563 8.84 17.28 -20.24
C GLY A 563 8.73 15.81 -19.78
N LEU A 564 9.77 15.18 -19.23
CA LEU A 564 9.78 13.74 -18.90
C LEU A 564 8.92 13.39 -17.66
N THR A 565 8.93 14.27 -16.66
CA THR A 565 8.08 14.25 -15.45
C THR A 565 7.52 15.64 -15.14
N THR A 566 7.94 16.64 -15.92
CA THR A 566 7.54 18.05 -15.83
C THR A 566 6.60 18.41 -16.98
N PHE A 567 6.11 19.66 -17.02
CA PHE A 567 5.14 20.10 -18.03
C PHE A 567 5.64 19.83 -19.46
N SER A 568 4.92 18.97 -20.19
CA SER A 568 5.25 18.49 -21.54
C SER A 568 5.14 19.55 -22.63
N GLY A 569 4.55 20.71 -22.34
CA GLY A 569 4.02 21.65 -23.32
C GLY A 569 2.49 21.63 -23.43
N HIS A 570 1.82 20.58 -22.91
CA HIS A 570 0.38 20.43 -22.97
C HIS A 570 -0.20 19.85 -21.65
N SER A 571 -1.33 20.37 -21.18
CA SER A 571 -1.88 20.02 -19.85
C SER A 571 -2.37 18.58 -19.71
N ASN A 572 -2.75 17.95 -20.82
CA ASN A 572 -3.31 16.59 -20.89
C ASN A 572 -2.45 15.61 -21.70
N LEU A 573 -1.19 15.96 -21.99
CA LEU A 573 -0.19 15.05 -22.58
C LEU A 573 0.97 14.89 -21.61
N TYR A 574 1.34 13.65 -21.35
CA TYR A 574 2.39 13.28 -20.41
C TYR A 574 3.43 12.40 -21.11
N PHE A 575 4.66 12.41 -20.61
CA PHE A 575 5.70 11.47 -21.00
C PHE A 575 6.03 10.58 -19.79
N ALA A 576 6.48 9.34 -20.02
CA ALA A 576 7.03 8.49 -18.98
C ALA A 576 8.04 7.49 -19.56
N GLY A 577 9.33 7.63 -19.22
CA GLY A 577 10.39 6.83 -19.83
C GLY A 577 11.67 6.78 -19.00
N MET A 578 11.54 6.35 -17.74
CA MET A 578 12.63 6.30 -16.75
C MET A 578 12.90 4.85 -16.28
N ALA A 579 13.67 4.68 -15.21
CA ALA A 579 14.05 3.37 -14.68
C ALA A 579 12.88 2.66 -13.96
N ILE A 580 12.91 1.33 -13.94
CA ILE A 580 11.84 0.50 -13.37
C ILE A 580 11.70 0.68 -11.85
N SER A 581 12.79 1.04 -11.16
CA SER A 581 12.79 1.31 -9.72
C SER A 581 11.84 2.44 -9.31
N GLN A 582 11.60 3.42 -10.16
CA GLN A 582 10.97 4.70 -9.80
C GLN A 582 9.42 4.63 -9.77
N CYS A 583 8.80 3.69 -9.03
CA CYS A 583 7.39 3.32 -9.28
C CYS A 583 6.48 2.80 -8.12
N ARG A 584 6.94 2.51 -6.89
CA ARG A 584 6.41 1.39 -6.07
C ARG A 584 5.69 1.74 -4.73
N THR A 585 5.02 0.73 -4.12
CA THR A 585 4.55 0.62 -2.69
C THR A 585 3.54 -0.54 -2.45
N SER A 586 3.46 -1.14 -1.24
CA SER A 586 2.42 -2.13 -0.82
C SER A 586 2.17 -2.27 0.70
N ARG A 587 1.33 -1.41 1.28
CA ARG A 587 0.78 -1.47 2.66
C ARG A 587 -0.70 -0.96 2.63
N THR A 588 -1.41 -0.74 3.75
CA THR A 588 -2.80 -0.20 3.70
C THR A 588 -3.19 0.81 4.78
N THR A 589 -4.05 1.77 4.39
CA THR A 589 -4.60 2.80 5.28
C THR A 589 -5.93 2.38 5.96
N ILE A 590 -6.08 2.68 7.25
CA ILE A 590 -7.34 2.72 8.02
C ILE A 590 -7.68 4.17 8.39
N ALA A 591 -8.97 4.51 8.42
CA ALA A 591 -9.47 5.89 8.61
C ALA A 591 -8.88 6.97 7.67
N GLY A 592 -8.27 6.56 6.55
CA GLY A 592 -7.55 7.44 5.64
C GLY A 592 -6.24 8.02 6.17
N SER A 593 -5.80 7.67 7.39
CA SER A 593 -4.74 8.37 8.13
C SER A 593 -3.66 7.49 8.77
N ILE A 594 -4.05 6.41 9.46
CA ILE A 594 -3.11 5.44 10.01
C ILE A 594 -2.88 4.39 8.93
N GLU A 595 -1.64 4.02 8.68
CA GLU A 595 -1.39 2.76 7.99
C GLU A 595 -0.86 1.69 8.90
N ILE A 596 -1.25 0.51 8.50
CA ILE A 596 -0.86 -0.74 9.08
C ILE A 596 -0.28 -1.65 8.01
N PRO A 597 0.63 -2.56 8.41
CA PRO A 597 0.83 -3.77 7.65
C PRO A 597 -0.51 -4.51 7.53
N ARG A 598 -0.69 -5.22 6.42
CA ARG A 598 -1.90 -6.05 6.19
C ARG A 598 -2.03 -7.20 7.22
N ILE A 599 -0.98 -7.52 7.99
CA ILE A 599 -0.99 -8.44 9.13
C ILE A 599 -0.57 -7.68 10.40
N LEU A 600 -1.38 -7.76 11.47
CA LEU A 600 -1.10 -7.19 12.79
C LEU A 600 -0.73 -8.29 13.81
N ASN A 601 0.18 -7.98 14.71
CA ASN A 601 0.56 -8.86 15.82
C ASN A 601 -0.39 -8.70 17.01
N GLY A 602 -1.23 -9.69 17.26
CA GLY A 602 -2.08 -9.73 18.46
C GLY A 602 -1.29 -10.12 19.71
N LEU A 603 -1.58 -9.45 20.84
CA LEU A 603 -0.92 -9.68 22.14
C LEU A 603 -1.83 -10.39 23.18
N TRP A 604 -2.95 -10.98 22.75
CA TRP A 604 -3.93 -11.61 23.66
C TRP A 604 -3.38 -12.80 24.45
N GLN A 605 -2.31 -13.44 23.99
CA GLN A 605 -1.58 -14.50 24.71
C GLN A 605 -1.05 -14.05 26.07
N LEU A 606 -0.91 -12.74 26.28
CA LEU A 606 -0.47 -12.15 27.55
C LEU A 606 -1.62 -11.97 28.57
N ALA A 607 -2.87 -12.25 28.19
CA ALA A 607 -4.07 -12.06 29.04
C ALA A 607 -4.20 -13.03 30.24
N GLY A 608 -3.27 -13.97 30.41
CA GLY A 608 -3.19 -14.88 31.55
C GLY A 608 -3.67 -16.31 31.29
N GLY A 609 -3.16 -17.24 32.10
CA GLY A 609 -3.39 -18.68 31.92
C GLY A 609 -2.31 -19.51 32.59
N ARG A 610 -1.40 -20.08 31.79
CA ARG A 610 -0.19 -20.78 32.30
C ARG A 610 0.96 -19.83 32.64
N ASP A 611 0.93 -18.63 32.08
CA ASP A 611 2.04 -17.67 32.11
C ASP A 611 1.72 -16.55 33.11
N GLN A 612 1.64 -16.88 34.40
CA GLN A 612 1.35 -15.89 35.45
C GLN A 612 2.57 -15.00 35.77
N ASP A 613 3.77 -15.41 35.37
CA ASP A 613 5.04 -14.69 35.55
C ASP A 613 5.62 -14.21 34.21
N ILE A 614 4.84 -13.50 33.39
CA ILE A 614 5.34 -12.91 32.14
C ILE A 614 6.39 -11.83 32.46
N ASN A 615 7.65 -12.12 32.13
CA ASN A 615 8.72 -11.13 32.16
C ASN A 615 8.52 -10.13 31.01
N VAL A 616 8.07 -8.91 31.35
CA VAL A 616 7.77 -7.82 30.42
C VAL A 616 8.96 -7.48 29.50
N ALA A 617 10.19 -7.50 30.04
CA ALA A 617 11.39 -7.20 29.26
C ALA A 617 11.66 -8.30 28.23
N ALA A 618 11.65 -9.57 28.66
CA ALA A 618 11.87 -10.70 27.77
C ALA A 618 10.78 -10.84 26.69
N ALA A 619 9.53 -10.49 27.01
CA ALA A 619 8.45 -10.41 26.04
C ALA A 619 8.68 -9.29 25.01
N ALA A 620 9.18 -8.12 25.45
CA ALA A 620 9.52 -7.01 24.56
C ALA A 620 10.72 -7.34 23.64
N ASP A 621 11.79 -7.94 24.18
CA ASP A 621 12.91 -8.48 23.40
C ASP A 621 12.41 -9.46 22.33
N ALA A 622 11.47 -10.34 22.71
CA ALA A 622 10.89 -11.33 21.82
C ALA A 622 9.89 -10.77 20.79
N MET A 623 9.49 -9.49 20.87
CA MET A 623 8.80 -8.83 19.75
C MET A 623 9.76 -8.51 18.61
N LYS A 624 11.05 -8.32 18.91
CA LYS A 624 12.06 -7.86 17.94
C LYS A 624 12.08 -8.69 16.65
N PRO A 625 12.12 -10.03 16.66
CA PRO A 625 12.08 -10.83 15.43
C PRO A 625 10.85 -10.65 14.53
N LEU A 626 9.76 -10.04 15.02
CA LEU A 626 8.54 -9.78 14.25
C LEU A 626 8.67 -8.52 13.37
N TYR A 627 9.47 -7.55 13.82
CA TYR A 627 9.72 -6.30 13.09
C TYR A 627 11.21 -6.08 12.74
N ASP A 628 12.13 -7.00 13.07
CA ASP A 628 13.59 -6.88 12.88
C ASP A 628 14.25 -8.30 12.78
N MET A 629 14.85 -8.62 11.63
CA MET A 629 15.31 -9.94 11.18
C MET A 629 16.35 -10.65 12.07
N HIS A 630 16.43 -11.96 11.89
CA HIS A 630 17.14 -12.89 12.77
C HIS A 630 18.69 -12.92 12.60
N PRO A 631 19.49 -12.98 13.69
CA PRO A 631 20.96 -12.74 13.71
C PRO A 631 21.92 -13.74 13.01
N LYS A 632 21.50 -14.62 12.10
CA LYS A 632 22.44 -15.56 11.42
C LYS A 632 23.42 -14.91 10.42
N ILE A 633 23.34 -13.59 10.23
CA ILE A 633 24.12 -12.80 9.26
C ILE A 633 25.29 -12.04 9.92
N GLN A 634 25.65 -12.36 11.17
CA GLN A 634 26.62 -11.58 11.97
C GLN A 634 28.13 -11.79 11.69
N LEU A 635 28.54 -12.71 10.80
CA LEU A 635 29.95 -13.17 10.74
C LEU A 635 30.95 -12.27 9.97
N TYR A 636 30.53 -11.09 9.48
CA TYR A 636 31.42 -10.14 8.79
C TYR A 636 31.46 -8.73 9.42
N GLY A 637 30.95 -8.59 10.65
CA GLY A 637 30.85 -7.30 11.34
C GLY A 637 32.05 -6.94 12.22
N SER A 638 32.95 -6.07 11.74
CA SER A 638 33.73 -5.17 12.62
C SER A 638 34.20 -3.85 12.00
N LEU A 639 33.79 -3.53 10.76
CA LEU A 639 34.03 -2.21 10.12
C LEU A 639 32.77 -1.64 9.43
N LEU A 640 31.65 -2.36 9.47
CA LEU A 640 30.42 -2.09 8.72
C LEU A 640 29.18 -1.95 9.63
N THR A 641 29.36 -1.94 10.95
CA THR A 641 28.30 -2.07 11.96
C THR A 641 27.77 -0.72 12.48
N SER A 642 27.68 0.28 11.60
CA SER A 642 27.15 1.63 11.89
C SER A 642 25.88 1.98 11.09
N PHE A 643 25.35 1.01 10.35
CA PHE A 643 24.12 1.12 9.56
C PHE A 643 23.22 -0.10 9.91
N GLY A 644 21.90 0.08 9.90
CA GLY A 644 20.92 -0.59 10.78
C GLY A 644 20.64 -2.11 10.66
N ARG A 645 19.50 -2.54 11.23
CA ARG A 645 19.04 -3.93 11.40
C ARG A 645 17.71 -4.18 10.66
N ILE A 646 17.70 -5.17 9.76
CA ILE A 646 16.68 -5.31 8.70
C ILE A 646 15.29 -5.52 9.26
N GLN A 647 14.31 -4.68 8.93
CA GLN A 647 12.96 -4.83 9.48
C GLN A 647 12.12 -5.91 8.75
N ALA A 648 11.45 -6.75 9.54
CA ALA A 648 10.62 -7.86 9.04
C ALA A 648 9.18 -7.44 8.64
N GLY A 649 8.85 -6.15 8.69
CA GLY A 649 7.62 -5.61 8.09
C GLY A 649 6.30 -5.90 8.83
N LEU A 650 6.32 -6.54 10.01
CA LEU A 650 5.15 -6.69 10.90
C LEU A 650 5.29 -5.73 12.10
N ASP A 651 5.26 -4.42 11.81
CA ASP A 651 5.43 -3.28 12.73
C ASP A 651 4.15 -2.87 13.49
N GLY A 652 3.00 -3.46 13.16
CA GLY A 652 1.70 -3.16 13.77
C GLY A 652 1.24 -4.20 14.81
N PHE A 653 0.67 -3.73 15.94
CA PHE A 653 0.32 -4.56 17.10
C PHE A 653 -1.09 -4.24 17.65
N ASP A 654 -1.80 -5.24 18.17
CA ASP A 654 -3.13 -5.12 18.78
C ASP A 654 -3.19 -5.77 20.18
N MET A 655 -3.70 -5.03 21.17
CA MET A 655 -3.91 -5.46 22.56
C MET A 655 -5.21 -4.90 23.13
N ALA A 656 -5.44 -5.04 24.44
CA ALA A 656 -6.56 -4.45 25.18
C ALA A 656 -6.17 -4.17 26.65
N ASP A 657 -6.92 -3.30 27.32
CA ASP A 657 -6.76 -2.91 28.74
C ASP A 657 -6.67 -4.08 29.74
N HIS A 658 -7.29 -5.21 29.42
CA HIS A 658 -7.35 -6.44 30.22
C HIS A 658 -6.40 -7.56 29.74
N TYR A 659 -5.56 -7.34 28.71
CA TYR A 659 -4.60 -8.35 28.21
C TYR A 659 -3.32 -8.44 29.06
N GLY A 660 -3.49 -8.58 30.38
CA GLY A 660 -2.38 -8.72 31.33
C GLY A 660 -1.35 -7.59 31.17
N PRO A 661 -0.05 -7.90 30.95
CA PRO A 661 0.98 -6.90 30.75
C PRO A 661 1.12 -6.41 29.29
N ALA A 662 0.22 -6.70 28.35
CA ALA A 662 0.42 -6.36 26.92
C ALA A 662 0.73 -4.87 26.68
N GLU A 663 -0.05 -3.98 27.29
CA GLU A 663 0.22 -2.53 27.23
C GLU A 663 1.59 -2.17 27.85
N LEU A 664 1.99 -2.86 28.92
CA LEU A 664 3.30 -2.68 29.58
C LEU A 664 4.46 -3.27 28.77
N VAL A 665 4.24 -4.26 27.90
CA VAL A 665 5.26 -4.81 26.99
C VAL A 665 5.57 -3.81 25.89
N ILE A 666 4.53 -3.20 25.30
CA ILE A 666 4.69 -2.07 24.38
C ILE A 666 5.35 -0.89 25.10
N GLY A 667 4.90 -0.55 26.31
CA GLY A 667 5.52 0.50 27.11
C GLY A 667 6.98 0.22 27.48
N HIS A 668 7.35 -1.03 27.75
CA HIS A 668 8.74 -1.38 28.04
C HIS A 668 9.60 -1.27 26.78
N HIS A 669 9.09 -1.68 25.62
CA HIS A 669 9.78 -1.46 24.34
C HIS A 669 9.96 0.05 24.08
N ASN A 670 8.89 0.84 24.17
CA ASN A 670 8.88 2.28 23.89
C ASN A 670 9.73 3.12 24.89
N HIS A 671 10.10 2.57 26.06
CA HIS A 671 10.92 3.25 27.09
C HIS A 671 12.33 2.68 27.26
N ASN A 672 12.74 1.67 26.48
CA ASN A 672 14.05 1.03 26.65
C ASN A 672 15.01 1.50 25.55
N ASP A 673 15.93 2.40 25.94
CA ASP A 673 16.90 3.08 25.07
C ASP A 673 17.83 2.14 24.25
N ASN A 674 17.82 0.82 24.52
CA ASN A 674 18.54 -0.17 23.73
C ASN A 674 17.81 -0.56 22.42
N TYR A 675 16.54 -0.17 22.24
CA TYR A 675 15.79 -0.31 21.00
C TYR A 675 15.82 1.02 20.23
N THR A 676 16.61 1.08 19.15
CA THR A 676 16.86 2.30 18.38
C THR A 676 15.78 2.57 17.31
N LEU A 677 14.51 2.51 17.70
CA LEU A 677 13.35 2.51 16.79
C LEU A 677 12.24 3.46 17.28
N PRO A 678 11.33 3.92 16.39
CA PRO A 678 10.16 4.70 16.78
C PRO A 678 9.21 3.88 17.68
N PRO A 679 8.28 4.53 18.40
CA PRO A 679 7.23 3.82 19.12
C PRO A 679 6.43 2.90 18.19
N ILE A 680 6.25 1.65 18.61
CA ILE A 680 5.50 0.64 17.84
C ILE A 680 4.07 1.12 17.54
N THR A 681 3.58 0.89 16.31
CA THR A 681 2.19 1.16 15.93
C THR A 681 1.26 0.21 16.68
N ALA A 682 0.73 0.67 17.81
CA ALA A 682 -0.01 -0.13 18.77
C ALA A 682 -1.46 0.33 18.89
N PHE A 683 -2.39 -0.64 18.82
CA PHE A 683 -3.82 -0.46 19.05
C PHE A 683 -4.23 -1.10 20.37
N THR A 684 -5.02 -0.40 21.17
CA THR A 684 -5.59 -0.95 22.42
C THR A 684 -7.12 -0.88 22.38
N LYS A 685 -7.76 -1.40 23.43
CA LYS A 685 -9.21 -1.40 23.60
C LYS A 685 -9.57 -0.95 25.00
N TRP A 686 -10.68 -0.24 25.13
CA TRP A 686 -11.35 -0.02 26.39
C TRP A 686 -12.58 -0.94 26.46
N CYS A 687 -12.58 -1.84 27.44
CA CYS A 687 -13.63 -2.82 27.69
C CYS A 687 -14.21 -2.60 29.09
N PRO A 688 -14.94 -1.48 29.32
CA PRO A 688 -15.46 -1.14 30.65
C PRO A 688 -16.41 -2.22 31.17
N ALA A 689 -16.46 -2.38 32.48
CA ALA A 689 -17.53 -3.16 33.13
C ALA A 689 -18.86 -2.39 33.08
N GLU A 690 -19.98 -3.10 33.01
CA GLU A 690 -21.33 -2.52 32.99
C GLU A 690 -21.75 -2.08 34.40
N THR A 691 -21.27 -0.90 34.78
CA THR A 691 -21.63 -0.26 36.06
C THR A 691 -22.69 0.83 35.90
N GLY A 692 -23.16 1.09 34.68
CA GLY A 692 -23.99 2.25 34.35
C GLY A 692 -23.25 3.60 34.54
N ASP A 693 -21.92 3.60 34.59
CA ASP A 693 -21.12 4.81 34.80
C ASP A 693 -20.97 5.60 33.49
N LYS A 694 -21.80 6.65 33.38
CA LYS A 694 -21.83 7.59 32.25
C LYS A 694 -20.87 8.77 32.41
N SER A 695 -19.95 8.73 33.38
CA SER A 695 -19.10 9.88 33.69
C SER A 695 -17.89 10.02 32.77
N PHE A 696 -17.63 11.26 32.32
CA PHE A 696 -16.44 11.60 31.56
C PHE A 696 -15.13 11.23 32.31
N LYS A 697 -15.16 11.29 33.65
CA LYS A 697 -14.02 10.98 34.52
C LYS A 697 -13.52 9.55 34.31
N THR A 698 -14.42 8.58 34.14
CA THR A 698 -14.04 7.17 34.00
C THR A 698 -13.46 6.88 32.62
N ALA A 699 -14.06 7.43 31.56
CA ALA A 699 -13.48 7.39 30.21
C ALA A 699 -12.08 8.04 30.14
N GLU A 700 -11.91 9.22 30.76
CA GLU A 700 -10.62 9.90 30.81
C GLU A 700 -9.58 9.11 31.63
N ALA A 701 -9.97 8.50 32.75
CA ALA A 701 -9.08 7.67 33.56
C ALA A 701 -8.60 6.41 32.80
N ALA A 702 -9.48 5.74 32.07
CA ALA A 702 -9.13 4.57 31.26
C ALA A 702 -8.13 4.92 30.14
N VAL A 703 -8.40 6.00 29.39
CA VAL A 703 -7.50 6.49 28.33
C VAL A 703 -6.15 6.93 28.91
N ASN A 704 -6.13 7.65 30.03
CA ASN A 704 -4.89 8.05 30.70
C ASN A 704 -4.07 6.82 31.18
N LEU A 705 -4.72 5.76 31.66
CA LEU A 705 -4.06 4.54 32.11
C LEU A 705 -3.40 3.80 30.93
N ALA A 706 -4.11 3.62 29.82
CA ALA A 706 -3.58 2.99 28.62
C ALA A 706 -2.37 3.78 28.05
N LEU A 707 -2.48 5.11 27.95
CA LEU A 707 -1.38 6.01 27.59
C LEU A 707 -0.16 5.81 28.50
N THR A 708 -0.38 5.79 29.82
CA THR A 708 0.69 5.59 30.82
C THR A 708 1.36 4.22 30.67
N ARG A 709 0.59 3.15 30.46
CA ARG A 709 1.11 1.79 30.34
C ARG A 709 1.89 1.58 29.05
N MET A 710 1.39 2.07 27.92
CA MET A 710 2.03 1.95 26.60
C MET A 710 3.18 2.95 26.37
N GLY A 711 3.41 3.89 27.29
CA GLY A 711 4.45 4.92 27.12
C GLY A 711 4.15 5.90 25.98
N GLN A 712 2.87 6.16 25.71
CA GLN A 712 2.42 6.96 24.56
C GLN A 712 1.70 8.24 25.01
N LYS A 713 1.74 9.28 24.17
CA LYS A 713 1.04 10.57 24.39
C LYS A 713 -0.34 10.62 23.73
N GLN A 714 -0.55 9.82 22.69
CA GLN A 714 -1.79 9.64 21.96
C GLN A 714 -1.93 8.16 21.61
N ILE A 715 -3.14 7.62 21.73
CA ILE A 715 -3.46 6.26 21.27
C ILE A 715 -3.83 6.33 19.79
N ALA A 716 -3.13 5.60 18.92
CA ALA A 716 -3.39 5.60 17.48
C ALA A 716 -4.84 5.13 17.18
N LEU A 717 -5.22 3.96 17.70
CA LEU A 717 -6.58 3.45 17.62
C LEU A 717 -7.05 2.98 19.00
N MET A 718 -8.08 3.64 19.54
CA MET A 718 -8.77 3.20 20.76
C MET A 718 -10.06 2.49 20.35
N GLN A 719 -10.15 1.19 20.60
CA GLN A 719 -11.31 0.39 20.21
C GLN A 719 -12.27 0.24 21.40
N TYR A 720 -13.57 0.51 21.22
CA TYR A 720 -14.56 0.39 22.29
C TYR A 720 -15.35 -0.92 22.18
N HIS A 721 -15.50 -1.64 23.29
CA HIS A 721 -16.37 -2.81 23.37
C HIS A 721 -17.71 -2.46 24.03
N ILE A 722 -18.81 -2.85 23.38
CA ILE A 722 -20.17 -2.72 23.91
C ILE A 722 -20.59 -4.10 24.41
N TRP A 723 -20.96 -4.22 25.68
CA TRP A 723 -21.47 -5.47 26.25
C TRP A 723 -22.96 -5.61 25.95
N ASP A 724 -23.86 -5.00 26.73
CA ASP A 724 -25.30 -4.91 26.43
C ASP A 724 -25.64 -3.64 25.62
N TYR A 725 -26.44 -3.79 24.55
CA TYR A 725 -26.94 -2.66 23.74
C TYR A 725 -28.12 -1.92 24.38
N THR A 726 -28.79 -2.54 25.35
CA THR A 726 -29.94 -1.96 26.08
C THR A 726 -29.52 -1.05 27.24
N ASP A 727 -28.21 -0.93 27.52
CA ASP A 727 -27.64 0.09 28.40
C ASP A 727 -27.06 1.24 27.55
N ASP A 728 -27.71 2.41 27.59
CA ASP A 728 -27.32 3.60 26.83
C ASP A 728 -25.94 4.19 27.23
N THR A 729 -25.28 3.64 28.26
CA THR A 729 -23.93 4.03 28.70
C THR A 729 -22.89 4.01 27.57
N TYR A 730 -23.01 3.13 26.56
CA TYR A 730 -22.08 3.15 25.42
C TYR A 730 -22.16 4.45 24.58
N LEU A 731 -23.34 5.06 24.45
CA LEU A 731 -23.52 6.32 23.72
C LEU A 731 -22.78 7.47 24.44
N TYR A 732 -22.88 7.50 25.77
CA TYR A 732 -22.15 8.45 26.60
C TYR A 732 -20.63 8.21 26.49
N ASN A 733 -20.19 6.96 26.62
CA ASN A 733 -18.77 6.61 26.56
C ASN A 733 -18.15 6.91 25.18
N LEU A 734 -18.84 6.64 24.08
CA LEU A 734 -18.38 7.02 22.74
C LEU A 734 -18.35 8.55 22.55
N SER A 735 -19.28 9.30 23.16
CA SER A 735 -19.24 10.77 23.19
C SER A 735 -18.07 11.31 24.02
N HIS A 736 -17.74 10.67 25.13
CA HIS A 736 -16.55 10.98 25.95
C HIS A 736 -15.25 10.62 25.22
N LEU A 737 -15.19 9.49 24.53
CA LEU A 737 -14.06 9.12 23.66
C LEU A 737 -13.90 10.12 22.51
N ARG A 738 -14.97 10.57 21.85
CA ARG A 738 -14.93 11.65 20.84
C ARG A 738 -14.43 12.97 21.45
N THR A 739 -14.78 13.25 22.71
CA THR A 739 -14.24 14.39 23.45
C THR A 739 -12.74 14.24 23.72
N LEU A 740 -12.27 13.03 24.06
CA LEU A 740 -10.85 12.72 24.29
C LEU A 740 -10.03 12.70 22.98
N GLN A 741 -10.65 12.31 21.87
CA GLN A 741 -10.13 12.40 20.51
C GLN A 741 -9.93 13.87 20.09
N ARG A 742 -10.96 14.72 20.28
CA ARG A 742 -10.85 16.18 20.09
C ARG A 742 -9.83 16.85 21.01
N ARG A 743 -9.51 16.24 22.16
CA ARG A 743 -8.42 16.65 23.07
C ARG A 743 -7.04 16.05 22.69
N GLY A 744 -6.94 15.32 21.59
CA GLY A 744 -5.69 14.74 21.08
C GLY A 744 -5.18 13.51 21.84
N LYS A 745 -5.93 12.93 22.78
CA LYS A 745 -5.50 11.71 23.52
C LYS A 745 -5.71 10.42 22.73
N ILE A 746 -6.57 10.48 21.71
CA ILE A 746 -6.91 9.39 20.79
C ILE A 746 -6.84 9.97 19.38
N ALA A 747 -6.20 9.31 18.41
CA ALA A 747 -6.29 9.72 17.01
C ALA A 747 -7.61 9.21 16.39
N HIS A 748 -7.86 7.90 16.50
CA HIS A 748 -9.02 7.24 15.89
C HIS A 748 -9.78 6.35 16.88
N ILE A 749 -11.11 6.34 16.76
CA ILE A 749 -12.00 5.46 17.52
C ILE A 749 -12.37 4.26 16.66
N GLY A 750 -12.08 3.06 17.14
CA GLY A 750 -12.60 1.82 16.58
C GLY A 750 -13.70 1.23 17.46
N LEU A 751 -14.35 0.19 16.97
CA LEU A 751 -15.24 -0.68 17.72
C LEU A 751 -14.68 -2.10 17.77
N THR A 752 -15.14 -2.92 18.71
CA THR A 752 -14.79 -4.35 18.75
C THR A 752 -16.00 -5.20 19.12
N ASN A 753 -16.21 -6.25 18.33
CA ASN A 753 -17.36 -7.15 18.39
C ASN A 753 -18.71 -6.43 18.26
N VAL A 754 -18.81 -5.31 17.55
CA VAL A 754 -20.11 -4.63 17.32
C VAL A 754 -20.78 -5.21 16.08
N ASP A 755 -22.09 -5.49 16.15
CA ASP A 755 -22.86 -6.03 15.03
C ASP A 755 -23.17 -4.99 13.94
N ALA A 756 -23.72 -5.44 12.80
CA ALA A 756 -23.95 -4.57 11.65
C ALA A 756 -25.14 -3.61 11.85
N ALA A 757 -26.08 -3.90 12.75
CA ALA A 757 -27.21 -3.02 13.04
C ALA A 757 -26.76 -1.85 13.93
N HIS A 758 -25.99 -2.14 14.97
CA HIS A 758 -25.48 -1.15 15.92
C HIS A 758 -24.32 -0.32 15.34
N LEU A 759 -23.50 -0.89 14.44
CA LEU A 759 -22.55 -0.11 13.66
C LEU A 759 -23.25 0.92 12.78
N GLU A 760 -24.26 0.52 12.00
CA GLU A 760 -25.06 1.41 11.13
C GLU A 760 -25.79 2.49 11.96
N LEU A 761 -26.37 2.11 13.11
CA LEU A 761 -26.97 3.03 14.08
C LEU A 761 -26.00 4.09 14.60
N LEU A 762 -24.78 3.69 15.00
CA LEU A 762 -23.75 4.63 15.49
C LEU A 762 -23.29 5.59 14.39
N LEU A 763 -23.09 5.09 13.18
CA LEU A 763 -22.70 5.88 12.02
C LEU A 763 -23.76 6.93 11.66
N HIS A 764 -25.04 6.53 11.55
CA HIS A 764 -26.13 7.48 11.31
C HIS A 764 -26.41 8.43 12.48
N SER A 765 -26.02 8.08 13.71
CA SER A 765 -26.05 8.99 14.86
C SER A 765 -24.94 10.06 14.82
N GLY A 766 -23.97 9.95 13.90
CA GLY A 766 -22.87 10.90 13.72
C GLY A 766 -21.58 10.53 14.47
N HIS A 767 -21.37 9.25 14.81
CA HIS A 767 -20.09 8.77 15.34
C HIS A 767 -19.10 8.46 14.21
N GLU A 768 -17.90 9.00 14.31
CA GLU A 768 -16.79 8.78 13.38
C GLU A 768 -16.04 7.49 13.77
N ILE A 769 -16.39 6.36 13.14
CA ILE A 769 -15.80 5.04 13.44
C ILE A 769 -14.77 4.66 12.37
N ALA A 770 -13.52 4.49 12.78
CA ALA A 770 -12.40 4.14 11.92
C ALA A 770 -12.40 2.67 11.49
N THR A 771 -12.66 1.79 12.45
CA THR A 771 -12.61 0.34 12.26
C THR A 771 -13.64 -0.39 13.12
N ASN A 772 -13.99 -1.61 12.73
CA ASN A 772 -14.66 -2.57 13.60
C ASN A 772 -13.83 -3.86 13.64
N GLN A 773 -13.42 -4.27 14.84
CA GLN A 773 -12.65 -5.50 15.05
C GLN A 773 -13.59 -6.67 15.34
N VAL A 774 -13.66 -7.66 14.45
CA VAL A 774 -14.61 -8.79 14.53
C VAL A 774 -13.93 -10.14 14.31
N SER A 775 -14.58 -11.21 14.76
CA SER A 775 -14.18 -12.59 14.44
C SER A 775 -14.41 -12.86 12.95
N CYS A 776 -13.42 -13.43 12.26
CA CYS A 776 -13.59 -14.00 10.93
C CYS A 776 -12.55 -15.10 10.67
N SER A 777 -12.96 -16.19 10.04
CA SER A 777 -12.11 -17.31 9.66
C SER A 777 -12.79 -18.12 8.55
N VAL A 778 -12.11 -19.15 8.04
CA VAL A 778 -12.67 -20.07 7.04
C VAL A 778 -13.96 -20.78 7.51
N ILE A 779 -14.29 -20.78 8.81
CA ILE A 779 -15.59 -21.27 9.31
C ILE A 779 -16.53 -20.16 9.82
N ASP A 780 -16.01 -19.00 10.23
CA ASP A 780 -16.83 -17.87 10.70
C ASP A 780 -17.17 -16.94 9.53
N ARG A 781 -18.26 -17.28 8.84
CA ARG A 781 -18.76 -16.61 7.63
C ARG A 781 -19.66 -15.40 7.92
N ARG A 782 -19.87 -15.00 9.18
CA ARG A 782 -20.79 -13.89 9.51
C ARG A 782 -20.36 -12.55 8.87
N LEU A 783 -19.05 -12.35 8.66
CA LEU A 783 -18.54 -11.19 7.93
C LEU A 783 -18.93 -11.19 6.44
N THR A 784 -18.93 -12.36 5.78
CA THR A 784 -19.11 -12.49 4.32
C THR A 784 -20.54 -12.83 3.89
N ARG A 785 -21.33 -13.50 4.75
CA ARG A 785 -22.75 -13.81 4.53
C ARG A 785 -23.70 -12.84 5.25
N GLY A 786 -23.24 -12.19 6.32
CA GLY A 786 -24.02 -11.22 7.08
C GLY A 786 -23.97 -9.80 6.48
N ARG A 787 -24.61 -8.85 7.17
CA ARG A 787 -24.65 -7.44 6.75
C ARG A 787 -23.34 -6.68 6.97
N MET A 788 -22.44 -7.18 7.82
CA MET A 788 -21.26 -6.46 8.32
C MET A 788 -20.40 -5.88 7.19
N ALA A 789 -19.98 -6.69 6.20
CA ALA A 789 -19.15 -6.19 5.11
C ALA A 789 -19.86 -5.09 4.30
N GLY A 790 -21.14 -5.24 3.97
CA GLY A 790 -21.89 -4.23 3.23
C GLY A 790 -22.07 -2.91 4.01
N VAL A 791 -22.22 -2.96 5.35
CA VAL A 791 -22.24 -1.75 6.19
C VAL A 791 -20.85 -1.09 6.20
N CYS A 792 -19.78 -1.87 6.41
CA CYS A 792 -18.42 -1.35 6.41
C CYS A 792 -18.04 -0.69 5.07
N GLU A 793 -18.41 -1.30 3.95
CA GLU A 793 -18.15 -0.77 2.61
C GLU A 793 -18.91 0.55 2.36
N ARG A 794 -20.22 0.60 2.65
CA ARG A 794 -21.04 1.83 2.46
C ARG A 794 -20.54 3.03 3.25
N HIS A 795 -19.96 2.80 4.43
CA HIS A 795 -19.58 3.86 5.36
C HIS A 795 -18.06 4.03 5.54
N GLY A 796 -17.24 3.34 4.74
CA GLY A 796 -15.77 3.48 4.76
C GLY A 796 -15.06 2.93 6.01
N VAL A 797 -15.73 2.04 6.77
CA VAL A 797 -15.18 1.48 8.02
C VAL A 797 -14.26 0.30 7.70
N GLY A 798 -13.03 0.32 8.23
CA GLY A 798 -12.08 -0.77 8.04
C GLY A 798 -12.37 -1.98 8.95
N VAL A 799 -12.34 -3.20 8.42
CA VAL A 799 -12.46 -4.40 9.27
C VAL A 799 -11.08 -4.88 9.72
N LEU A 800 -10.89 -5.04 11.03
CA LEU A 800 -9.76 -5.76 11.60
C LEU A 800 -10.26 -7.15 12.02
N THR A 801 -9.69 -8.20 11.47
CA THR A 801 -10.18 -9.56 11.75
C THR A 801 -9.33 -10.26 12.78
N TYR A 802 -9.96 -10.86 13.79
CA TYR A 802 -9.29 -11.77 14.70
C TYR A 802 -9.89 -13.18 14.55
N GLY A 803 -9.22 -14.19 15.11
CA GLY A 803 -9.71 -15.58 15.03
C GLY A 803 -9.47 -16.26 13.69
N THR A 804 -8.79 -15.59 12.76
CA THR A 804 -8.35 -16.07 11.44
C THR A 804 -7.78 -17.49 11.45
N LEU A 805 -7.02 -17.85 12.50
CA LEU A 805 -6.40 -19.17 12.68
C LEU A 805 -7.08 -20.09 13.70
N LEU A 806 -8.24 -19.70 14.23
CA LEU A 806 -9.02 -20.45 15.24
C LEU A 806 -8.17 -20.90 16.45
N GLY A 807 -7.32 -20.01 16.97
CA GLY A 807 -6.43 -20.31 18.11
C GLY A 807 -5.34 -21.35 17.80
N GLY A 808 -5.06 -21.60 16.52
CA GLY A 808 -4.12 -22.60 16.03
C GLY A 808 -4.77 -23.87 15.50
N PHE A 809 -6.11 -23.97 15.44
CA PHE A 809 -6.80 -25.10 14.82
C PHE A 809 -6.60 -25.14 13.30
N LEU A 810 -6.50 -24.00 12.62
CA LEU A 810 -6.12 -23.91 11.20
C LEU A 810 -4.59 -24.05 11.06
N SER A 811 -4.10 -25.26 11.32
CA SER A 811 -2.70 -25.67 11.12
C SER A 811 -2.60 -27.16 10.78
N GLU A 812 -1.48 -27.55 10.18
CA GLU A 812 -1.11 -28.91 9.76
C GLU A 812 -1.26 -29.92 10.90
N LYS A 813 -1.01 -29.48 12.14
CA LYS A 813 -1.11 -30.28 13.37
C LYS A 813 -2.46 -30.98 13.52
N TRP A 814 -3.55 -30.36 13.07
CA TRP A 814 -4.92 -30.82 13.29
C TRP A 814 -5.54 -31.55 12.10
N VAL A 815 -4.87 -31.56 10.94
CA VAL A 815 -5.38 -32.20 9.72
C VAL A 815 -5.52 -33.71 9.95
N GLY A 816 -6.73 -34.23 9.76
CA GLY A 816 -7.05 -35.65 9.94
C GLY A 816 -6.92 -36.15 11.39
N LYS A 817 -7.00 -35.26 12.39
CA LYS A 817 -6.96 -35.64 13.81
C LYS A 817 -8.37 -35.80 14.39
N PRO A 818 -8.57 -36.72 15.36
CA PRO A 818 -9.82 -36.77 16.12
C PRO A 818 -10.01 -35.51 16.97
N GLU A 819 -11.24 -35.25 17.38
CA GLU A 819 -11.55 -34.11 18.24
C GLU A 819 -10.76 -34.18 19.56
N PRO A 820 -10.03 -33.12 19.94
CA PRO A 820 -9.31 -33.08 21.20
C PRO A 820 -10.26 -33.02 22.39
N LYS A 821 -9.93 -33.74 23.47
CA LYS A 821 -10.68 -33.68 24.73
C LYS A 821 -10.13 -32.57 25.62
N ASP A 822 -11.01 -31.79 26.25
CA ASP A 822 -10.62 -30.84 27.29
C ASP A 822 -10.51 -31.56 28.64
N ASP A 823 -9.33 -32.13 28.88
CA ASP A 823 -8.96 -32.83 30.13
C ASP A 823 -8.37 -31.90 31.20
N GLY A 824 -8.41 -30.58 30.97
CA GLY A 824 -7.78 -29.57 31.82
C GLY A 824 -6.26 -29.44 31.66
N GLN A 825 -5.59 -30.36 30.95
CA GLN A 825 -4.13 -30.36 30.76
C GLN A 825 -3.70 -30.19 29.29
N GLY A 826 -4.58 -30.43 28.31
CA GLY A 826 -4.28 -30.30 26.88
C GLY A 826 -4.61 -28.94 26.22
N MET A 827 -5.71 -28.27 26.62
CA MET A 827 -6.21 -27.07 25.93
C MET A 827 -5.84 -25.74 26.61
N ASN A 828 -5.46 -24.76 25.79
CA ASN A 828 -5.39 -23.35 26.18
C ASN A 828 -6.76 -22.65 26.02
N TRP A 829 -6.86 -21.41 26.50
CA TRP A 829 -8.10 -20.63 26.47
C TRP A 829 -8.60 -20.32 25.05
N SER A 830 -7.70 -20.07 24.09
CA SER A 830 -8.08 -19.85 22.69
C SER A 830 -8.65 -21.13 22.05
N LEU A 831 -8.03 -22.29 22.27
CA LEU A 831 -8.53 -23.58 21.78
C LEU A 831 -9.91 -23.89 22.38
N ARG A 832 -10.13 -23.62 23.68
CA ARG A 832 -11.48 -23.71 24.28
C ARG A 832 -12.49 -22.76 23.63
N LYS A 833 -12.13 -21.50 23.35
CA LYS A 833 -13.00 -20.55 22.63
C LYS A 833 -13.36 -21.09 21.24
N TYR A 834 -12.36 -21.41 20.42
CA TYR A 834 -12.59 -21.78 19.03
C TYR A 834 -13.11 -23.20 18.83
N LEU A 835 -12.99 -24.11 19.81
CA LEU A 835 -13.74 -25.37 19.79
C LEU A 835 -15.25 -25.13 19.86
N ARG A 836 -15.71 -24.12 20.63
CA ARG A 836 -17.13 -23.71 20.63
C ARG A 836 -17.56 -23.15 19.27
N PHE A 837 -16.69 -22.40 18.57
CA PHE A 837 -16.94 -21.98 17.18
C PHE A 837 -17.07 -23.19 16.24
N ILE A 838 -16.20 -24.18 16.37
CA ILE A 838 -16.26 -25.43 15.61
C ILE A 838 -17.56 -26.19 15.90
N HIS A 839 -17.99 -26.29 17.17
CA HIS A 839 -19.27 -26.89 17.54
C HIS A 839 -20.46 -26.12 16.96
N ALA A 840 -20.45 -24.79 17.03
CA ALA A 840 -21.49 -23.92 16.47
C ALA A 840 -21.52 -23.88 14.93
N ALA A 841 -20.44 -24.34 14.26
CA ALA A 841 -20.34 -24.43 12.80
C ALA A 841 -20.61 -25.85 12.26
N GLY A 842 -21.29 -26.73 13.03
CA GLY A 842 -21.64 -28.10 12.62
C GLY A 842 -20.68 -29.19 13.12
N GLY A 843 -19.80 -28.88 14.09
CA GLY A 843 -18.97 -29.87 14.78
C GLY A 843 -17.63 -30.21 14.11
N TRP A 844 -16.87 -31.10 14.76
CA TRP A 844 -15.49 -31.40 14.38
C TRP A 844 -15.35 -31.98 12.97
N ASP A 845 -16.27 -32.86 12.55
CA ASP A 845 -16.25 -33.44 11.20
C ASP A 845 -16.49 -32.40 10.11
N ALA A 846 -17.30 -31.36 10.39
CA ALA A 846 -17.52 -30.24 9.48
C ALA A 846 -16.27 -29.35 9.38
N PHE A 847 -15.67 -29.04 10.53
CA PHE A 847 -14.38 -28.35 10.58
C PHE A 847 -13.26 -29.12 9.85
N GLN A 848 -13.17 -30.45 9.99
CA GLN A 848 -12.15 -31.26 9.31
C GLN A 848 -12.29 -31.24 7.78
N ARG A 849 -13.51 -31.08 7.23
CA ARG A 849 -13.71 -30.86 5.78
C ARG A 849 -13.11 -29.53 5.33
N ALA A 850 -13.42 -28.44 6.03
CA ALA A 850 -12.87 -27.12 5.76
C ALA A 850 -11.34 -27.07 5.92
N LEU A 851 -10.81 -27.66 7.00
CA LEU A 851 -9.38 -27.77 7.26
C LEU A 851 -8.67 -28.60 6.17
N GLY A 852 -9.26 -29.71 5.72
CA GLY A 852 -8.73 -30.53 4.63
C GLY A 852 -8.65 -29.76 3.31
N ALA A 853 -9.68 -28.97 2.98
CA ALA A 853 -9.65 -28.10 1.80
C ALA A 853 -8.52 -27.07 1.85
N VAL A 854 -8.38 -26.36 2.99
CA VAL A 854 -7.29 -25.39 3.22
C VAL A 854 -5.91 -26.07 3.16
N ALA A 855 -5.78 -27.28 3.69
CA ALA A 855 -4.52 -28.05 3.68
C ALA A 855 -4.11 -28.54 2.28
N ASP A 856 -5.07 -28.94 1.45
CA ASP A 856 -4.78 -29.27 0.04
C ASP A 856 -4.32 -28.04 -0.75
N ILE A 857 -4.91 -26.86 -0.49
CA ILE A 857 -4.51 -25.59 -1.11
C ILE A 857 -3.12 -25.16 -0.62
N ALA A 858 -2.84 -25.33 0.67
CA ALA A 858 -1.51 -25.07 1.24
C ALA A 858 -0.44 -25.94 0.55
N LYS A 859 -0.76 -27.21 0.33
CA LYS A 859 0.09 -28.15 -0.43
C LYS A 859 0.23 -27.78 -1.91
N LYS A 860 -0.80 -27.23 -2.56
CA LYS A 860 -0.75 -26.73 -3.95
C LYS A 860 0.22 -25.56 -4.10
N HIS A 861 0.18 -24.61 -3.16
CA HIS A 861 1.00 -23.38 -3.19
C HIS A 861 2.35 -23.50 -2.48
N GLY A 862 2.65 -24.62 -1.82
CA GLY A 862 3.93 -24.82 -1.11
C GLY A 862 4.06 -24.02 0.20
N VAL A 863 2.94 -23.57 0.76
CA VAL A 863 2.87 -22.71 1.96
C VAL A 863 2.18 -23.44 3.12
N SER A 864 2.03 -22.77 4.28
CA SER A 864 1.32 -23.33 5.43
C SER A 864 -0.20 -23.21 5.32
N VAL A 865 -0.92 -24.09 6.02
CA VAL A 865 -2.38 -24.01 6.26
C VAL A 865 -2.75 -22.65 6.84
N ALA A 866 -1.90 -22.12 7.72
CA ALA A 866 -2.09 -20.81 8.31
C ALA A 866 -2.01 -19.70 7.25
N ALA A 867 -1.00 -19.73 6.37
CA ALA A 867 -0.85 -18.74 5.30
C ALA A 867 -2.06 -18.73 4.33
N VAL A 868 -2.64 -19.89 4.01
CA VAL A 868 -3.87 -20.00 3.20
C VAL A 868 -5.09 -19.41 3.92
N ALA A 869 -5.29 -19.74 5.20
CA ALA A 869 -6.39 -19.16 5.99
C ALA A 869 -6.26 -17.63 6.12
N VAL A 870 -5.02 -17.14 6.28
CA VAL A 870 -4.68 -15.71 6.35
C VAL A 870 -4.94 -15.01 5.01
N ARG A 871 -4.45 -15.57 3.89
CA ARG A 871 -4.71 -15.07 2.53
C ARG A 871 -6.21 -15.01 2.23
N TRP A 872 -6.97 -16.04 2.60
CA TRP A 872 -8.43 -16.09 2.39
C TRP A 872 -9.16 -14.95 3.11
N VAL A 873 -8.83 -14.67 4.38
CA VAL A 873 -9.43 -13.54 5.10
C VAL A 873 -8.92 -12.18 4.54
N LEU A 874 -7.66 -12.10 4.10
CA LEU A 874 -7.10 -10.89 3.47
C LEU A 874 -7.69 -10.57 2.09
N ASP A 875 -8.32 -11.52 1.42
CA ASP A 875 -9.01 -11.31 0.14
C ASP A 875 -10.42 -10.72 0.31
N ILE A 876 -10.96 -10.70 1.54
CA ILE A 876 -12.26 -10.07 1.82
C ILE A 876 -12.08 -8.54 1.71
N PRO A 877 -12.76 -7.81 0.79
CA PRO A 877 -12.39 -6.44 0.43
C PRO A 877 -12.39 -5.42 1.59
N VAL A 878 -13.30 -5.59 2.56
CA VAL A 878 -13.40 -4.70 3.74
C VAL A 878 -12.34 -4.98 4.80
N VAL A 879 -11.66 -6.13 4.74
CA VAL A 879 -10.59 -6.46 5.69
C VAL A 879 -9.38 -5.60 5.39
N LYS A 880 -9.00 -4.78 6.35
CA LYS A 880 -7.80 -3.92 6.30
C LYS A 880 -6.59 -4.67 6.86
N ALA A 881 -6.77 -5.43 7.94
CA ALA A 881 -5.76 -6.38 8.38
C ALA A 881 -6.36 -7.60 9.11
N VAL A 882 -5.56 -8.65 9.16
CA VAL A 882 -5.75 -9.84 9.99
C VAL A 882 -4.85 -9.74 11.23
N ILE A 883 -5.38 -10.09 12.40
CA ILE A 883 -4.67 -10.06 13.68
C ILE A 883 -4.26 -11.49 14.03
N ILE A 884 -2.95 -11.75 14.00
CA ILE A 884 -2.35 -13.07 14.23
C ILE A 884 -1.50 -13.02 15.50
N GLY A 885 -1.54 -14.07 16.31
CA GLY A 885 -0.76 -14.17 17.53
C GLY A 885 0.63 -14.73 17.23
N GLY A 886 1.65 -13.87 17.17
CA GLY A 886 3.05 -14.29 17.27
C GLY A 886 3.36 -14.68 18.72
N ARG A 887 3.87 -15.89 18.96
CA ARG A 887 4.33 -16.28 20.30
C ARG A 887 5.60 -15.53 20.63
N LEU A 888 5.53 -14.58 21.56
CA LEU A 888 6.68 -13.82 22.06
C LEU A 888 7.65 -14.74 22.80
N THR A 889 8.57 -15.31 22.03
CA THR A 889 9.56 -16.31 22.44
C THR A 889 10.84 -16.12 21.62
N SER A 890 11.89 -16.91 21.86
CA SER A 890 13.06 -16.95 20.98
C SER A 890 12.74 -17.36 19.53
N GLU A 891 11.59 -18.02 19.30
CA GLU A 891 11.13 -18.51 17.99
C GLU A 891 10.29 -17.48 17.22
N SER A 892 10.04 -16.28 17.75
CA SER A 892 9.14 -15.27 17.15
C SER A 892 9.36 -15.03 15.65
N GLY A 893 10.62 -15.07 15.18
CA GLY A 893 10.97 -14.84 13.76
C GLY A 893 10.42 -15.92 12.82
N GLU A 894 10.35 -17.17 13.28
CA GLU A 894 9.78 -18.28 12.48
C GLU A 894 8.28 -18.08 12.27
N TYR A 895 7.57 -17.51 13.25
CA TYR A 895 6.16 -17.11 13.09
C TYR A 895 6.00 -15.90 12.15
N ALA A 896 6.94 -14.95 12.13
CA ALA A 896 6.92 -13.83 11.19
C ALA A 896 7.09 -14.31 9.75
N GLU A 897 8.12 -15.11 9.47
CA GLU A 897 8.35 -15.72 8.15
C GLU A 897 7.13 -16.52 7.66
N ALA A 898 6.56 -17.37 8.52
CA ALA A 898 5.39 -18.18 8.20
C ALA A 898 4.11 -17.36 7.95
N ASN A 899 3.96 -16.20 8.60
CA ASN A 899 2.82 -15.29 8.38
C ASN A 899 3.01 -14.45 7.10
N LEU A 900 4.22 -13.95 6.84
CA LEU A 900 4.55 -13.17 5.65
C LEU A 900 4.39 -13.96 4.34
N ALA A 901 4.51 -15.30 4.40
CA ALA A 901 4.20 -16.19 3.28
C ALA A 901 2.78 -15.96 2.69
N ALA A 902 1.82 -15.42 3.45
CA ALA A 902 0.49 -15.05 2.95
C ALA A 902 0.48 -13.89 1.93
N PHE A 903 1.60 -13.22 1.71
CA PHE A 903 1.78 -12.24 0.63
C PHE A 903 2.52 -12.79 -0.59
N GLY A 904 3.10 -13.99 -0.50
CA GLY A 904 3.89 -14.61 -1.57
C GLY A 904 3.06 -15.38 -2.62
N PHE A 905 1.74 -15.48 -2.45
CA PHE A 905 0.84 -16.18 -3.37
C PHE A 905 -0.58 -15.58 -3.33
N SER A 906 -1.42 -16.01 -4.28
CA SER A 906 -2.83 -15.66 -4.39
C SER A 906 -3.72 -16.92 -4.45
N LEU A 907 -4.98 -16.80 -4.02
CA LEU A 907 -5.96 -17.88 -4.16
C LEU A 907 -6.65 -17.78 -5.52
N ASP A 908 -6.54 -18.84 -6.33
CA ASP A 908 -7.23 -18.90 -7.61
C ASP A 908 -8.69 -19.33 -7.48
N GLU A 909 -9.40 -19.40 -8.61
CA GLU A 909 -10.81 -19.77 -8.66
C GLU A 909 -11.09 -21.23 -8.23
N GLU A 910 -10.13 -22.14 -8.42
CA GLU A 910 -10.26 -23.52 -7.94
C GLU A 910 -10.13 -23.56 -6.41
N ASP A 911 -9.18 -22.80 -5.85
CA ASP A 911 -8.96 -22.70 -4.41
C ASP A 911 -10.19 -22.11 -3.70
N ARG A 912 -10.76 -21.03 -4.26
CA ARG A 912 -11.98 -20.39 -3.74
C ARG A 912 -13.15 -21.36 -3.74
N ARG A 913 -13.44 -22.00 -4.87
CA ARG A 913 -14.51 -23.01 -4.98
C ARG A 913 -14.31 -24.19 -4.05
N LYS A 914 -13.06 -24.62 -3.85
CA LYS A 914 -12.73 -25.73 -2.93
C LYS A 914 -12.99 -25.36 -1.47
N ILE A 915 -12.69 -24.12 -1.08
CA ILE A 915 -13.06 -23.59 0.24
C ILE A 915 -14.59 -23.47 0.35
N GLU A 916 -15.27 -22.88 -0.64
CA GLU A 916 -16.73 -22.71 -0.66
C GLU A 916 -17.47 -24.04 -0.56
N ALA A 917 -17.10 -25.05 -1.35
CA ALA A 917 -17.70 -26.38 -1.30
C ALA A 917 -17.45 -27.09 0.04
N ALA A 918 -16.27 -26.89 0.66
CA ALA A 918 -16.01 -27.41 2.00
C ALA A 918 -16.82 -26.66 3.08
N GLN A 919 -17.09 -25.37 2.85
CA GLN A 919 -17.94 -24.53 3.68
C GLN A 919 -19.43 -24.89 3.56
N GLU A 920 -19.94 -25.42 2.43
CA GLU A 920 -21.34 -25.87 2.31
C GLU A 920 -21.73 -26.88 3.40
N GLY A 921 -20.76 -27.68 3.87
CA GLY A 921 -20.95 -28.62 4.96
C GLY A 921 -20.84 -28.03 6.37
N LEU A 922 -20.81 -26.71 6.54
CA LEU A 922 -20.81 -26.00 7.84
C LEU A 922 -22.18 -25.37 8.12
N GLU A 923 -22.61 -25.44 9.37
CA GLU A 923 -23.69 -24.61 9.89
C GLU A 923 -23.22 -23.14 9.99
N ASP A 924 -24.11 -22.18 9.75
CA ASP A 924 -23.78 -20.76 9.96
C ASP A 924 -23.88 -20.42 11.46
N ILE A 925 -22.81 -19.82 11.98
CA ILE A 925 -22.72 -19.42 13.39
C ILE A 925 -23.90 -18.48 13.72
N PRO A 926 -24.67 -18.73 14.80
CA PRO A 926 -25.84 -17.93 15.12
C PRO A 926 -25.53 -16.44 15.35
N GLY A 927 -26.46 -15.58 14.92
CA GLY A 927 -26.38 -14.13 15.10
C GLY A 927 -25.51 -13.42 14.05
N ASP A 928 -25.16 -12.18 14.35
CA ASP A 928 -24.25 -11.35 13.55
C ASP A 928 -22.85 -11.29 14.22
N CYS A 929 -21.90 -10.59 13.60
CA CYS A 929 -20.55 -10.41 14.11
C CYS A 929 -20.55 -9.82 15.53
N GLY A 930 -19.96 -10.52 16.49
CA GLY A 930 -19.87 -10.09 17.89
C GLY A 930 -21.02 -10.51 18.79
N ASP A 931 -22.11 -11.08 18.24
CA ASP A 931 -23.20 -11.68 19.05
C ASP A 931 -22.68 -12.79 19.98
N GLU A 932 -21.51 -13.38 19.71
CA GLU A 932 -20.91 -14.39 20.59
C GLU A 932 -20.60 -13.91 22.02
N TYR A 933 -20.62 -12.58 22.26
CA TYR A 933 -20.49 -11.95 23.57
C TYR A 933 -21.85 -11.60 24.22
N ARG A 934 -22.95 -11.59 23.44
CA ARG A 934 -24.26 -11.03 23.86
C ARG A 934 -25.40 -12.03 23.87
N ARG A 935 -25.35 -13.04 22.99
CA ARG A 935 -26.44 -13.98 22.77
C ARG A 935 -25.95 -15.42 22.96
N PRO A 936 -26.78 -16.30 23.55
CA PRO A 936 -26.47 -17.72 23.58
C PRO A 936 -26.56 -18.34 22.16
N PRO A 937 -25.67 -19.27 21.79
CA PRO A 937 -24.56 -19.80 22.58
C PRO A 937 -23.38 -18.81 22.67
N PHE A 938 -22.96 -18.47 23.89
CA PHE A 938 -21.80 -17.61 24.10
C PHE A 938 -20.50 -18.33 23.69
N LEU A 939 -19.86 -17.85 22.62
CA LEU A 939 -18.61 -18.42 22.08
C LEU A 939 -17.40 -17.65 22.65
N THR A 940 -17.33 -17.51 23.96
CA THR A 940 -16.23 -16.82 24.65
C THR A 940 -15.32 -17.82 25.36
N ALA A 941 -14.15 -17.33 25.81
CA ALA A 941 -13.18 -18.18 26.49
C ALA A 941 -13.55 -18.47 27.96
N SER A 942 -14.32 -17.58 28.60
CA SER A 942 -14.92 -17.77 29.94
C SER A 942 -16.23 -18.56 29.91
N GLY A 943 -16.93 -18.57 28.77
CA GLY A 943 -18.16 -19.33 28.56
C GLY A 943 -19.40 -18.47 28.66
N ASP A 944 -20.28 -18.78 29.61
CA ASP A 944 -21.57 -18.08 29.78
C ASP A 944 -21.36 -16.65 30.32
N LEU A 945 -21.89 -15.68 29.59
CA LEU A 945 -21.84 -14.25 29.92
C LEU A 945 -23.22 -13.64 30.20
N SER A 946 -24.27 -14.46 30.37
CA SER A 946 -25.65 -14.02 30.64
C SER A 946 -25.78 -13.00 31.77
N HIS A 947 -24.88 -13.01 32.76
CA HIS A 947 -24.86 -12.08 33.89
C HIS A 947 -24.56 -10.62 33.53
N HIS A 948 -24.00 -10.35 32.35
CA HIS A 948 -23.80 -8.99 31.82
C HIS A 948 -25.12 -8.35 31.39
N HIS A 949 -26.03 -9.13 30.79
CA HIS A 949 -27.20 -8.66 30.04
C HIS A 949 -28.50 -8.58 30.88
N LEU A 950 -28.38 -8.65 32.21
CA LEU A 950 -29.52 -8.76 33.14
C LEU A 950 -29.50 -7.65 34.21
N PRO A 951 -30.65 -7.05 34.54
CA PRO A 951 -30.75 -6.11 35.64
C PRO A 951 -30.31 -6.70 36.98
N ARG A 952 -29.93 -5.82 37.92
CA ARG A 952 -29.51 -6.24 39.27
C ARG A 952 -30.59 -7.12 39.90
N LYS A 953 -30.19 -8.32 40.32
CA LYS A 953 -31.10 -9.34 40.89
C LYS A 953 -32.02 -8.79 41.99
N SER A 954 -31.53 -7.88 42.83
CA SER A 954 -32.32 -7.23 43.88
C SER A 954 -33.52 -6.43 43.33
N GLU A 955 -33.37 -5.76 42.19
CA GLU A 955 -34.45 -5.02 41.53
C GLU A 955 -35.50 -5.98 40.98
N LEU A 956 -35.08 -7.06 40.32
CA LEU A 956 -35.99 -8.10 39.82
C LEU A 956 -36.73 -8.81 40.96
N ASP A 957 -36.02 -9.13 42.06
CA ASP A 957 -36.63 -9.69 43.27
C ASP A 957 -37.65 -8.73 43.90
N GLU A 958 -37.49 -7.41 43.78
CA GLU A 958 -38.48 -6.41 44.23
C GLU A 958 -39.68 -6.32 43.30
N VAL A 959 -39.47 -6.33 41.98
CA VAL A 959 -40.54 -6.37 40.96
C VAL A 959 -41.40 -7.61 41.16
N GLU A 960 -40.81 -8.81 41.24
CA GLU A 960 -41.58 -10.05 41.43
C GLU A 960 -42.33 -10.07 42.77
N LYS A 961 -41.74 -9.51 43.85
CA LYS A 961 -42.45 -9.36 45.13
C LYS A 961 -43.65 -8.40 45.03
N ALA A 962 -43.54 -7.32 44.26
CA ALA A 962 -44.65 -6.38 44.04
C ALA A 962 -45.77 -7.03 43.22
N ILE A 963 -45.43 -7.71 42.11
CA ILE A 963 -46.39 -8.46 41.30
C ILE A 963 -47.08 -9.57 42.12
N ALA A 964 -46.35 -10.28 42.98
CA ALA A 964 -46.90 -11.28 43.89
C ALA A 964 -47.87 -10.70 44.95
N ARG A 965 -47.78 -9.40 45.28
CA ARG A 965 -48.74 -8.68 46.12
C ARG A 965 -49.95 -8.14 45.34
N GLY A 966 -49.99 -8.34 44.02
CA GLY A 966 -51.03 -7.78 43.13
C GLY A 966 -50.84 -6.30 42.82
N GLU A 967 -49.64 -5.76 43.02
CA GLU A 967 -49.33 -4.35 42.74
C GLU A 967 -49.03 -4.13 41.24
N ARG A 968 -49.30 -2.92 40.74
CA ARG A 968 -48.83 -2.47 39.44
C ARG A 968 -47.43 -1.88 39.61
N VAL A 969 -46.49 -2.30 38.76
CA VAL A 969 -45.13 -1.75 38.72
C VAL A 969 -45.00 -0.85 37.49
N GLU A 970 -44.46 0.35 37.67
CA GLU A 970 -44.15 1.30 36.59
C GLU A 970 -42.64 1.47 36.44
N PHE A 971 -42.12 1.34 35.22
CA PHE A 971 -40.79 1.79 34.85
C PHE A 971 -40.89 3.13 34.13
N ARG A 972 -40.11 4.12 34.60
CA ARG A 972 -40.05 5.48 34.05
C ARG A 972 -38.61 5.72 33.61
N SER A 973 -38.39 6.06 32.34
CA SER A 973 -37.02 6.24 31.80
C SER A 973 -36.46 7.65 32.02
N GLY A 974 -37.24 8.55 32.61
CA GLY A 974 -36.87 9.95 32.82
C GLY A 974 -37.03 10.82 31.56
N GLY A 975 -37.69 10.30 30.51
CA GLY A 975 -37.94 11.05 29.29
C GLY A 975 -38.76 12.32 29.53
N LYS A 976 -38.38 13.43 28.89
CA LYS A 976 -38.97 14.77 29.09
C LYS A 976 -40.50 14.83 28.99
N TRP A 977 -41.11 13.93 28.21
CA TRP A 977 -42.56 13.86 28.00
C TRP A 977 -43.31 13.03 29.04
N GLU A 978 -42.67 12.10 29.76
CA GLU A 978 -43.33 11.24 30.77
C GLU A 978 -44.07 12.06 31.85
N PRO A 979 -43.45 13.07 32.51
CA PRO A 979 -44.14 13.90 33.50
C PRO A 979 -45.13 14.92 32.88
N VAL A 980 -45.01 15.23 31.59
CA VAL A 980 -45.84 16.24 30.91
C VAL A 980 -47.12 15.63 30.34
N ALA A 981 -47.00 14.47 29.68
CA ALA A 981 -48.10 13.74 29.07
C ALA A 981 -48.72 12.67 30.00
N GLY A 982 -48.11 12.40 31.15
CA GLY A 982 -48.69 11.56 32.21
C GLY A 982 -48.59 10.06 31.92
N TYR A 983 -47.44 9.58 31.42
CA TYR A 983 -47.20 8.16 31.13
C TYR A 983 -45.88 7.65 31.73
N SER A 984 -45.73 6.33 31.76
CA SER A 984 -44.51 5.60 32.15
C SER A 984 -43.96 4.84 30.95
N ARG A 985 -42.63 4.81 30.76
CA ARG A 985 -41.97 4.04 29.68
C ARG A 985 -42.56 2.64 29.51
N ALA A 986 -42.71 1.90 30.60
CA ALA A 986 -43.43 0.64 30.62
C ALA A 986 -44.15 0.43 31.96
N ALA A 987 -45.17 -0.43 31.96
CA ALA A 987 -45.85 -0.86 33.18
C ALA A 987 -46.18 -2.36 33.14
N ARG A 988 -46.00 -3.05 34.27
CA ARG A 988 -46.36 -4.46 34.47
C ARG A 988 -47.52 -4.59 35.45
N PHE A 989 -48.47 -5.46 35.13
CA PHE A 989 -49.51 -5.92 36.04
C PHE A 989 -49.79 -7.41 35.77
N GLY A 990 -49.55 -8.26 36.76
CA GLY A 990 -49.54 -9.71 36.56
C GLY A 990 -48.44 -10.16 35.61
N SER A 991 -48.78 -11.01 34.63
CA SER A 991 -47.88 -11.45 33.55
C SER A 991 -47.69 -10.39 32.45
N VAL A 992 -48.59 -9.40 32.33
CA VAL A 992 -48.59 -8.50 31.18
C VAL A 992 -47.74 -7.26 31.41
N ILE A 993 -46.80 -7.01 30.50
CA ILE A 993 -46.04 -5.77 30.39
C ILE A 993 -46.52 -5.01 29.16
N ARG A 994 -46.80 -3.71 29.32
CA ARG A 994 -47.06 -2.79 28.20
C ARG A 994 -45.97 -1.72 28.17
N VAL A 995 -45.33 -1.58 27.01
CA VAL A 995 -44.32 -0.56 26.72
C VAL A 995 -44.99 0.51 25.87
N SER A 996 -44.89 1.77 26.32
CA SER A 996 -45.45 2.91 25.62
C SER A 996 -44.74 3.15 24.28
N GLY A 997 -45.37 3.94 23.41
CA GLY A 997 -44.77 4.42 22.16
C GLY A 997 -43.32 4.86 22.36
N THR A 998 -42.42 4.18 21.65
CA THR A 998 -40.98 4.30 21.82
C THR A 998 -40.35 4.68 20.49
N THR A 999 -39.56 5.75 20.56
CA THR A 999 -38.89 6.43 19.44
C THR A 999 -37.42 6.57 19.80
N ALA A 1000 -36.56 6.76 18.81
CA ALA A 1000 -35.11 6.90 18.99
C ALA A 1000 -34.66 8.26 19.57
N ASN A 1001 -35.45 8.86 20.47
CA ASN A 1001 -35.08 10.09 21.16
C ASN A 1001 -33.80 9.86 21.98
N PRO A 1002 -32.80 10.77 21.92
CA PRO A 1002 -31.55 10.60 22.64
C PRO A 1002 -31.76 10.79 24.16
N PRO A 1003 -30.91 10.18 25.00
CA PRO A 1003 -30.90 10.45 26.44
C PRO A 1003 -30.78 11.97 26.74
N PRO A 1004 -31.48 12.52 27.76
CA PRO A 1004 -31.60 13.97 27.97
C PRO A 1004 -30.29 14.74 28.18
N GLU A 1005 -29.19 14.04 28.49
CA GLU A 1005 -27.89 14.61 28.87
C GLU A 1005 -26.78 14.34 27.83
N LEU A 1006 -27.13 13.76 26.68
CA LEU A 1006 -26.16 13.50 25.60
C LEU A 1006 -25.68 14.82 24.98
N GLN A 1007 -24.36 14.96 24.75
CA GLN A 1007 -23.75 16.24 24.36
C GLN A 1007 -24.24 16.78 23.00
N PRO A 1008 -24.28 18.13 22.81
CA PRO A 1008 -24.56 18.73 21.50
C PRO A 1008 -23.54 18.34 20.42
N GLY A 1009 -24.00 18.12 19.18
CA GLY A 1009 -23.14 17.82 18.03
C GLY A 1009 -23.13 16.36 17.56
N LEU A 1010 -24.13 15.57 17.99
CA LEU A 1010 -24.57 14.32 17.36
C LEU A 1010 -25.95 14.57 16.70
N ALA A 1011 -26.50 13.56 16.01
CA ALA A 1011 -27.83 13.66 15.41
C ALA A 1011 -28.93 13.95 16.45
N ALA A 1012 -30.01 14.61 16.02
CA ALA A 1012 -31.13 14.99 16.91
C ALA A 1012 -31.90 13.78 17.48
N VAL A 1013 -31.81 12.63 16.81
CA VAL A 1013 -32.31 11.31 17.21
C VAL A 1013 -31.24 10.26 16.93
N VAL A 1014 -31.21 9.20 17.75
CA VAL A 1014 -30.31 8.06 17.57
C VAL A 1014 -30.68 7.35 16.26
N GLY A 1015 -29.71 7.03 15.43
CA GLY A 1015 -29.93 6.53 14.06
C GLY A 1015 -30.26 7.62 13.02
N GLY A 1016 -30.28 8.90 13.42
CA GLY A 1016 -30.35 10.05 12.51
C GLY A 1016 -31.44 9.93 11.44
N VAL A 1017 -31.05 10.06 10.18
CA VAL A 1017 -31.97 10.01 9.02
C VAL A 1017 -32.35 8.60 8.55
N SER A 1018 -31.90 7.53 9.21
CA SER A 1018 -32.24 6.16 8.83
C SER A 1018 -33.40 5.63 9.68
N ALA A 1019 -34.55 5.40 9.06
CA ALA A 1019 -35.71 4.79 9.73
C ALA A 1019 -35.36 3.40 10.29
N ARG A 1020 -34.55 2.61 9.57
CA ARG A 1020 -34.00 1.34 10.04
C ARG A 1020 -33.22 1.49 11.35
N ALA A 1021 -32.29 2.44 11.41
CA ALA A 1021 -31.48 2.68 12.60
C ALA A 1021 -32.30 3.21 13.78
N GLN A 1022 -33.28 4.08 13.51
CA GLN A 1022 -34.24 4.51 14.54
C GLN A 1022 -35.07 3.34 15.08
N ALA A 1023 -35.48 2.40 14.22
CA ALA A 1023 -36.21 1.20 14.63
C ALA A 1023 -35.37 0.29 15.53
N VAL A 1024 -34.08 0.09 15.23
CA VAL A 1024 -33.14 -0.64 16.11
C VAL A 1024 -33.06 0.04 17.47
N ALA A 1025 -32.75 1.34 17.52
CA ALA A 1025 -32.68 2.10 18.77
C ALA A 1025 -33.97 2.05 19.61
N ALA A 1026 -35.14 2.08 18.95
CA ALA A 1026 -36.43 1.94 19.62
C ALA A 1026 -36.63 0.53 20.22
N LEU A 1027 -36.19 -0.52 19.52
CA LEU A 1027 -36.24 -1.90 19.98
C LEU A 1027 -35.29 -2.14 21.17
N ASP A 1028 -34.10 -1.54 21.20
CA ASP A 1028 -33.17 -1.64 22.33
C ASP A 1028 -33.76 -1.00 23.61
N ILE A 1029 -34.40 0.17 23.47
CA ILE A 1029 -35.12 0.85 24.56
C ILE A 1029 -36.30 0.00 25.05
N ILE A 1030 -37.02 -0.67 24.13
CA ILE A 1030 -38.09 -1.61 24.48
C ILE A 1030 -37.52 -2.81 25.25
N GLU A 1031 -36.47 -3.47 24.76
CA GLU A 1031 -35.87 -4.62 25.43
C GLU A 1031 -35.36 -4.25 26.83
N GLY A 1032 -34.65 -3.13 26.98
CA GLY A 1032 -34.22 -2.62 28.29
C GLY A 1032 -35.39 -2.39 29.24
N SER A 1033 -36.53 -1.88 28.72
CA SER A 1033 -37.75 -1.66 29.50
C SER A 1033 -38.44 -2.98 29.91
N LEU A 1034 -38.42 -4.00 29.05
CA LEU A 1034 -38.91 -5.35 29.36
C LEU A 1034 -38.03 -6.01 30.43
N LYS A 1035 -36.70 -5.99 30.25
CA LYS A 1035 -35.70 -6.50 31.20
C LYS A 1035 -35.95 -5.95 32.60
N ARG A 1036 -36.10 -4.62 32.75
CA ARG A 1036 -36.33 -3.96 34.05
C ARG A 1036 -37.65 -4.32 34.73
N LEU A 1037 -38.63 -4.85 34.00
CA LEU A 1037 -39.89 -5.35 34.53
C LEU A 1037 -39.95 -6.89 34.58
N GLY A 1038 -38.82 -7.59 34.42
CA GLY A 1038 -38.74 -9.05 34.53
C GLY A 1038 -39.26 -9.83 33.31
N GLY A 1039 -39.42 -9.17 32.17
CA GLY A 1039 -39.70 -9.80 30.87
C GLY A 1039 -38.50 -9.76 29.92
N SER A 1040 -38.68 -10.28 28.73
CA SER A 1040 -37.68 -10.34 27.66
C SER A 1040 -38.33 -10.11 26.28
N MET A 1041 -37.51 -9.91 25.24
CA MET A 1041 -38.02 -9.85 23.86
C MET A 1041 -38.72 -11.14 23.42
N ALA A 1042 -38.37 -12.30 24.00
CA ALA A 1042 -39.05 -13.57 23.72
C ALA A 1042 -40.48 -13.63 24.31
N ASP A 1043 -40.83 -12.74 25.24
CA ASP A 1043 -42.16 -12.65 25.84
C ASP A 1043 -43.11 -11.72 25.05
N VAL A 1044 -42.64 -11.09 23.98
CA VAL A 1044 -43.44 -10.15 23.19
C VAL A 1044 -44.49 -10.90 22.37
N VAL A 1045 -45.76 -10.60 22.63
CA VAL A 1045 -46.90 -11.22 21.93
C VAL A 1045 -47.47 -10.31 20.84
N ARG A 1046 -47.31 -8.98 20.98
CA ARG A 1046 -47.80 -8.00 20.01
C ARG A 1046 -46.85 -6.82 19.84
N THR A 1047 -46.69 -6.36 18.61
CA THR A 1047 -46.11 -5.04 18.29
C THR A 1047 -47.06 -4.17 17.47
N ARG A 1048 -46.90 -2.86 17.56
CA ARG A 1048 -47.41 -1.89 16.59
C ARG A 1048 -46.25 -1.01 16.14
N VAL A 1049 -46.15 -0.77 14.84
CA VAL A 1049 -45.10 0.03 14.23
C VAL A 1049 -45.76 1.16 13.45
N MET A 1050 -45.45 2.40 13.83
CA MET A 1050 -45.93 3.61 13.19
C MET A 1050 -44.74 4.26 12.48
N LEU A 1051 -44.82 4.42 11.17
CA LEU A 1051 -43.79 5.06 10.34
C LEU A 1051 -44.25 6.42 9.84
N ARG A 1052 -43.32 7.34 9.61
CA ARG A 1052 -43.61 8.61 8.93
C ARG A 1052 -43.87 8.43 7.43
N TRP A 1053 -43.06 7.62 6.76
CA TRP A 1053 -43.04 7.46 5.31
C TRP A 1053 -43.34 6.02 4.87
N GLU A 1054 -43.81 5.84 3.64
CA GLU A 1054 -44.21 4.52 3.11
C GLU A 1054 -43.01 3.75 2.54
N GLU A 1055 -42.05 4.48 1.96
CA GLU A 1055 -40.78 3.96 1.46
C GLU A 1055 -39.95 3.24 2.55
N ASP A 1056 -40.03 3.69 3.80
CA ASP A 1056 -39.28 3.14 4.94
C ASP A 1056 -39.82 1.77 5.43
N VAL A 1057 -41.02 1.36 5.00
CA VAL A 1057 -41.75 0.19 5.53
C VAL A 1057 -40.92 -1.09 5.41
N LEU A 1058 -40.18 -1.28 4.32
CA LEU A 1058 -39.35 -2.47 4.13
C LEU A 1058 -38.19 -2.52 5.13
N GLU A 1059 -37.38 -1.47 5.22
CA GLU A 1059 -36.17 -1.50 6.06
C GLU A 1059 -36.50 -1.62 7.56
N VAL A 1060 -37.56 -0.95 8.00
CA VAL A 1060 -38.06 -1.04 9.38
C VAL A 1060 -38.63 -2.43 9.67
N SER A 1061 -39.33 -3.05 8.71
CA SER A 1061 -39.83 -4.42 8.83
C SER A 1061 -38.69 -5.44 8.88
N GLU A 1062 -37.57 -5.20 8.17
CA GLU A 1062 -36.37 -6.03 8.30
C GLU A 1062 -35.71 -5.90 9.67
N ALA A 1063 -35.59 -4.69 10.21
CA ALA A 1063 -35.02 -4.47 11.54
C ALA A 1063 -35.87 -5.15 12.64
N HIS A 1064 -37.20 -4.95 12.60
CA HIS A 1064 -38.16 -5.62 13.47
C HIS A 1064 -38.08 -7.15 13.34
N GLY A 1065 -38.12 -7.67 12.10
CA GLY A 1065 -38.07 -9.11 11.83
C GLY A 1065 -36.77 -9.76 12.29
N TRP A 1066 -35.62 -9.09 12.12
CA TRP A 1066 -34.33 -9.54 12.63
C TRP A 1066 -34.32 -9.63 14.16
N ALA A 1067 -34.75 -8.56 14.85
CA ALA A 1067 -34.76 -8.51 16.31
C ALA A 1067 -35.55 -9.69 16.90
N PHE A 1068 -36.78 -9.95 16.44
CA PHE A 1068 -37.59 -11.06 16.95
C PHE A 1068 -37.10 -12.44 16.50
N LYS A 1069 -36.48 -12.56 15.30
CA LYS A 1069 -35.81 -13.80 14.86
C LYS A 1069 -34.69 -14.20 15.83
N CYS A 1070 -33.92 -13.25 16.34
CA CYS A 1070 -32.85 -13.50 17.32
C CYS A 1070 -33.36 -14.07 18.65
N HIS A 1071 -34.65 -13.93 18.96
CA HIS A 1071 -35.31 -14.52 20.14
C HIS A 1071 -36.21 -15.71 19.80
N GLY A 1072 -36.21 -16.19 18.55
CA GLY A 1072 -36.96 -17.37 18.13
C GLY A 1072 -38.49 -17.20 18.07
N ILE A 1073 -39.00 -15.96 18.01
CA ILE A 1073 -40.43 -15.68 18.01
C ILE A 1073 -40.88 -14.82 16.81
N ARG A 1074 -42.20 -14.79 16.56
CA ARG A 1074 -42.85 -13.87 15.61
C ARG A 1074 -44.11 -13.27 16.26
N PRO A 1075 -44.04 -12.06 16.85
CA PRO A 1075 -45.19 -11.45 17.50
C PRO A 1075 -46.27 -11.02 16.50
N ALA A 1076 -47.52 -10.90 16.97
CA ALA A 1076 -48.59 -10.31 16.16
C ALA A 1076 -48.28 -8.84 15.87
N ASN A 1077 -48.08 -8.50 14.60
CA ASN A 1077 -47.66 -7.17 14.19
C ASN A 1077 -48.81 -6.33 13.60
N THR A 1078 -48.68 -5.00 13.68
CA THR A 1078 -49.53 -4.05 12.96
C THR A 1078 -48.63 -2.89 12.52
N THR A 1079 -48.39 -2.74 11.22
CA THR A 1079 -47.55 -1.67 10.65
C THR A 1079 -48.43 -0.68 9.89
N ILE A 1080 -48.27 0.62 10.17
CA ILE A 1080 -49.03 1.72 9.56
C ILE A 1080 -48.15 2.94 9.31
N THR A 1081 -48.51 3.76 8.32
CA THR A 1081 -47.97 5.11 8.14
C THR A 1081 -48.82 6.14 8.89
N ALA A 1082 -48.18 7.11 9.54
CA ALA A 1082 -48.80 8.12 10.38
C ALA A 1082 -47.92 9.38 10.53
N GLY A 1083 -48.54 10.53 10.80
CA GLY A 1083 -47.79 11.74 11.18
C GLY A 1083 -47.22 11.62 12.60
N LEU A 1084 -45.89 11.50 12.73
CA LEU A 1084 -45.20 11.37 14.02
C LEU A 1084 -44.84 12.75 14.63
N ILE A 1085 -44.66 12.80 15.94
CA ILE A 1085 -44.37 14.03 16.69
C ILE A 1085 -42.87 14.37 16.62
N GLY A 1086 -42.54 15.46 15.93
CA GLY A 1086 -41.18 15.95 15.73
C GLY A 1086 -40.58 15.48 14.41
N ASP A 1087 -40.09 16.42 13.60
CA ASP A 1087 -39.78 16.20 12.17
C ASP A 1087 -38.68 15.15 11.93
N GLU A 1088 -37.73 15.04 12.86
CA GLU A 1088 -36.62 14.07 12.85
C GLU A 1088 -37.07 12.62 13.16
N VAL A 1089 -38.25 12.42 13.76
CA VAL A 1089 -38.75 11.09 14.14
C VAL A 1089 -39.39 10.41 12.94
N LEU A 1090 -38.86 9.24 12.56
CA LEU A 1090 -39.30 8.44 11.42
C LEU A 1090 -40.07 7.18 11.83
N VAL A 1091 -39.79 6.63 13.03
CA VAL A 1091 -40.40 5.40 13.53
C VAL A 1091 -40.78 5.51 15.01
N GLU A 1092 -41.97 5.02 15.34
CA GLU A 1092 -42.44 4.79 16.71
C GLU A 1092 -42.97 3.35 16.87
N ILE A 1093 -42.60 2.67 17.95
CA ILE A 1093 -42.97 1.27 18.21
C ILE A 1093 -43.65 1.13 19.58
N GLU A 1094 -44.81 0.47 19.63
CA GLU A 1094 -45.46 -0.01 20.86
C GLU A 1094 -45.33 -1.52 20.99
N VAL A 1095 -45.21 -2.02 22.22
CA VAL A 1095 -45.06 -3.45 22.52
C VAL A 1095 -45.92 -3.89 23.70
N GLU A 1096 -46.58 -5.04 23.54
CA GLU A 1096 -47.23 -5.79 24.61
C GLU A 1096 -46.59 -7.18 24.73
N ALA A 1097 -46.18 -7.51 25.95
CA ALA A 1097 -45.48 -8.75 26.28
C ALA A 1097 -46.18 -9.49 27.43
N GLU A 1098 -46.12 -10.81 27.42
CA GLU A 1098 -46.65 -11.68 28.46
C GLU A 1098 -45.52 -12.56 29.02
N VAL A 1099 -45.08 -12.26 30.24
CA VAL A 1099 -43.92 -12.88 30.89
C VAL A 1099 -44.10 -14.40 31.01
N GLY A 1100 -43.20 -15.14 30.37
CA GLY A 1100 -43.20 -16.60 30.29
C GLY A 1100 -43.75 -17.17 28.98
N SER A 1101 -44.38 -16.37 28.11
CA SER A 1101 -44.97 -16.84 26.85
C SER A 1101 -43.92 -17.39 25.88
N GLY A 1102 -42.69 -16.85 25.89
CA GLY A 1102 -41.59 -17.32 25.04
C GLY A 1102 -41.04 -18.72 25.39
N LYS A 1103 -41.44 -19.32 26.53
CA LYS A 1103 -40.87 -20.60 27.00
C LYS A 1103 -41.34 -21.83 26.22
N SER A 1104 -42.45 -21.74 25.48
CA SER A 1104 -43.02 -22.87 24.74
C SER A 1104 -43.94 -22.39 23.61
N VAL A 1105 -43.37 -22.09 22.45
CA VAL A 1105 -44.12 -21.65 21.26
C VAL A 1105 -44.51 -22.85 20.40
N LEU A 1106 -45.82 -23.03 20.17
CA LEU A 1106 -46.34 -23.98 19.19
C LEU A 1106 -46.61 -23.26 17.85
N VAL A 1107 -45.81 -23.56 16.83
CA VAL A 1107 -46.03 -23.05 15.47
C VAL A 1107 -46.93 -23.99 14.68
N ILE A 1108 -47.97 -23.45 14.06
CA ILE A 1108 -48.87 -24.18 13.16
C ILE A 1108 -48.53 -23.80 11.72
N GLY A 1109 -48.06 -24.77 10.92
CA GLY A 1109 -47.94 -24.63 9.46
C GLY A 1109 -46.52 -24.51 8.89
N GLU A 1110 -45.46 -24.56 9.70
CA GLU A 1110 -44.08 -24.66 9.17
C GLU A 1110 -43.73 -26.11 8.79
N ASP A 1111 -43.19 -26.30 7.59
CA ASP A 1111 -42.73 -27.59 7.10
C ASP A 1111 -41.43 -27.97 7.82
N ARG A 1112 -41.39 -29.15 8.44
CA ARG A 1112 -40.33 -29.60 9.38
C ARG A 1112 -38.96 -29.88 8.73
N ARG A 1113 -38.72 -29.40 7.52
CA ARG A 1113 -37.50 -29.55 6.74
C ARG A 1113 -36.78 -28.23 6.43
N ALA A 1114 -37.34 -27.09 6.85
CA ALA A 1114 -36.79 -25.77 6.59
C ALA A 1114 -36.69 -24.96 7.90
N VAL A 1115 -35.72 -25.32 8.73
CA VAL A 1115 -35.17 -24.50 9.83
C VAL A 1115 -33.66 -24.56 9.71
#